data_AF-A0A1E3UJ15-F1
#
_entry.id   AF-A0A1E3UJ15-F1
#
_cell.length_a   1.000
_cell.length_b   1.000
_cell.length_c   1.000
_cell.angle_alpha   90.00
_cell.angle_beta   90.00
_cell.angle_gamma   90.00
#
_symmetry.space_group_name_H-M   'P 1'
#
loop_
_entity.id
_entity.type
_entity.pdbx_description
1 polymer ?
#
loop_
_entity_poly.entity_id
_entity_poly.type
_entity_poly.pdbx_seq_one_letter_code
_entity_poly.pdbx_strand_id
1 'polypeptide(L)'
;MAVIQVEENWTQKPVDRRIFGNFIESGFGRQVNGMWSEMLYNRAFRDVPAIKIATWEWLGLDKEHYNSEAPFWHSGYEENDWQLIGAPERSHTCGTHTHKGTTSLLLENRDGGECGLKQEGLHLKKGKRYRFRLFAGIRGDMSEAGLNGFGDTIHTEEEEKLTVKIGKQQTCFSLTSVPRLYEWEWEAREDEITDIRITFTFRGTLVLTFASLMPDDNLGGWRADVVEKLKEASPSVVRFPGGCFVSFYNWESSIGDRDTREPQPSFYWGGLEENDVGLDEFLLLSRLVGFEPQICFNMMTSDPFKARQLVEYLNAPETVGMGRRRMLNGNPEPYGVRLFEMDNEPGRKWTARQYAQKCVEFAREMRLADPGIELMLAAYAYDPELLPMMLEIAGKEIQYVIYRQGNPEFVHQILPVIREYNRKNGTNLKLVNTEWLPSCHSPEPFEDPRMPLDFRWHGEVTNDYANIFGTQQISWNYALNGAHRLLDYISYGGEFALANFNNMCNTWGQNIIEATKDTCYLSCMGKVFAMFARVFEPCTAAEARTGDEKLFALAVKSVTGKKQLYLINHSGNDCDTELPEGKWICRDGLQGNGRMAHETEDGSCAKRCLAAPEGSRILVPGLSFLCLEESQDTESIAFI
;
A
#
# COMPACT_ATOMS: atom_id res chain seq x y z
N MET A 1 -15.37 6.22 -38.40
CA MET A 1 -16.36 6.85 -37.51
C MET A 1 -16.95 5.76 -36.67
N ALA A 2 -16.75 5.82 -35.35
CA ALA A 2 -17.38 4.92 -34.40
C ALA A 2 -18.82 5.37 -34.11
N VAL A 3 -19.70 4.44 -33.74
CA VAL A 3 -21.09 4.75 -33.39
C VAL A 3 -21.42 4.05 -32.08
N ILE A 4 -21.77 4.84 -31.06
CA ILE A 4 -22.07 4.31 -29.72
C ILE A 4 -23.53 3.94 -29.62
N GLN A 5 -23.80 2.66 -29.35
CA GLN A 5 -25.12 2.11 -29.11
C GLN A 5 -25.18 1.52 -27.70
N VAL A 6 -26.07 2.04 -26.86
CA VAL A 6 -26.26 1.56 -25.48
C VAL A 6 -27.25 0.41 -25.48
N GLU A 7 -26.89 -0.70 -24.84
CA GLU A 7 -27.78 -1.84 -24.68
C GLU A 7 -28.91 -1.55 -23.68
N GLU A 8 -30.06 -2.20 -23.85
CA GLU A 8 -31.22 -2.03 -22.96
C GLU A 8 -31.06 -2.78 -21.62
N ASN A 9 -30.05 -3.65 -21.49
CA ASN A 9 -29.84 -4.48 -20.31
C ASN A 9 -29.02 -3.73 -19.25
N TRP A 10 -29.71 -3.13 -18.29
CA TRP A 10 -29.09 -2.47 -17.15
C TRP A 10 -28.89 -3.43 -15.97
N THR A 11 -27.76 -3.27 -15.28
CA THR A 11 -27.54 -3.88 -13.96
C THR A 11 -28.63 -3.45 -12.97
N GLN A 12 -29.02 -4.39 -12.10
CA GLN A 12 -30.18 -4.20 -11.20
C GLN A 12 -29.82 -3.47 -9.91
N LYS A 13 -28.60 -3.67 -9.40
CA LYS A 13 -28.10 -3.05 -8.18
C LYS A 13 -26.97 -2.09 -8.55
N PRO A 14 -26.93 -0.88 -7.99
CA PRO A 14 -25.82 0.02 -8.26
C PRO A 14 -24.52 -0.55 -7.68
N VAL A 15 -23.43 -0.32 -8.39
CA VAL A 15 -22.08 -0.58 -7.89
C VAL A 15 -21.71 0.47 -6.84
N ASP A 16 -20.93 0.05 -5.84
CA ASP A 16 -20.46 0.91 -4.76
C ASP A 16 -19.07 1.50 -5.07
N ARG A 17 -18.68 2.60 -4.39
CA ARG A 17 -17.35 3.21 -4.54
C ARG A 17 -16.21 2.27 -4.15
N ARG A 18 -16.46 1.23 -3.34
CA ARG A 18 -15.51 0.19 -2.93
C ARG A 18 -14.76 -0.52 -4.08
N ILE A 19 -15.18 -0.36 -5.33
CA ILE A 19 -14.40 -0.81 -6.51
C ILE A 19 -13.11 -0.02 -6.73
N PHE A 20 -12.96 1.17 -6.14
CA PHE A 20 -11.74 1.97 -6.16
C PHE A 20 -10.92 1.69 -4.91
N GLY A 21 -10.71 0.43 -4.61
CA GLY A 21 -9.90 -0.02 -3.49
C GLY A 21 -8.41 -0.07 -3.85
N ASN A 22 -7.58 -0.20 -2.84
CA ASN A 22 -6.14 -0.28 -2.96
C ASN A 22 -5.57 -1.20 -1.87
N PHE A 23 -4.26 -1.37 -1.83
CA PHE A 23 -3.59 -2.41 -1.07
C PHE A 23 -2.20 -1.96 -0.62
N ILE A 24 -1.90 -2.18 0.66
CA ILE A 24 -0.59 -1.98 1.27
C ILE A 24 -0.09 -3.34 1.79
N GLU A 25 1.08 -3.74 1.31
CA GLU A 25 1.82 -4.87 1.85
C GLU A 25 3.00 -4.36 2.69
N SER A 26 3.05 -4.76 3.96
CA SER A 26 4.24 -4.55 4.80
C SER A 26 5.39 -5.44 4.32
N GLY A 27 6.63 -5.00 4.48
CA GLY A 27 7.81 -5.74 4.03
C GLY A 27 7.97 -5.97 2.51
N PHE A 28 7.07 -5.48 1.65
CA PHE A 28 7.17 -5.57 0.18
C PHE A 28 7.32 -4.19 -0.46
N GLY A 29 8.08 -4.10 -1.55
CA GLY A 29 8.00 -2.98 -2.49
C GLY A 29 8.29 -1.60 -1.93
N ARG A 30 8.88 -1.52 -0.72
CA ARG A 30 9.15 -0.25 -0.02
C ARG A 30 7.90 0.64 0.08
N GLN A 31 6.70 0.05 0.13
CA GLN A 31 5.45 0.82 0.17
C GLN A 31 5.43 1.68 1.43
N VAL A 32 5.63 1.04 2.59
CA VAL A 32 5.60 1.71 3.89
C VAL A 32 6.75 2.70 4.03
N ASN A 33 7.98 2.30 3.68
CA ASN A 33 9.16 3.16 3.76
C ASN A 33 9.00 4.44 2.92
N GLY A 34 8.36 4.34 1.75
CA GLY A 34 8.02 5.49 0.90
C GLY A 34 7.09 6.50 1.56
N MET A 35 6.15 6.00 2.36
CA MET A 35 5.06 6.77 2.94
C MET A 35 5.36 7.27 4.36
N TRP A 36 6.24 6.57 5.07
CA TRP A 36 6.61 6.83 6.46
C TRP A 36 7.71 7.87 6.56
N SER A 37 7.72 8.65 7.65
CA SER A 37 8.64 9.78 7.81
C SER A 37 10.00 9.42 8.41
N GLU A 38 10.25 8.14 8.73
CA GLU A 38 11.56 7.70 9.23
C GLU A 38 12.62 7.90 8.16
N MET A 39 13.65 8.67 8.49
CA MET A 39 14.74 8.98 7.57
C MET A 39 15.92 8.02 7.73
N LEU A 40 16.00 7.27 8.84
CA LEU A 40 17.07 6.31 9.09
C LEU A 40 16.65 4.91 8.65
N TYR A 41 17.48 4.29 7.82
CA TYR A 41 17.39 2.87 7.55
C TYR A 41 18.00 2.06 8.71
N ASN A 42 17.46 0.86 8.97
CA ASN A 42 17.94 -0.02 10.04
C ASN A 42 18.03 0.70 11.38
N ARG A 43 16.93 1.35 11.78
CA ARG A 43 16.88 2.26 12.93
C ARG A 43 17.16 1.56 14.27
N ALA A 44 17.08 0.23 14.30
CA ALA A 44 17.36 -0.62 15.45
C ALA A 44 18.74 -1.31 15.41
N PHE A 45 19.61 -0.94 14.46
CA PHE A 45 20.99 -1.44 14.35
C PHE A 45 21.10 -2.97 14.26
N ARG A 46 20.23 -3.62 13.48
CA ARG A 46 20.20 -5.07 13.31
C ARG A 46 21.09 -5.53 12.17
N ASP A 47 21.39 -6.82 12.15
CA ASP A 47 21.91 -7.43 10.94
C ASP A 47 20.75 -7.58 9.95
N VAL A 48 20.88 -6.94 8.79
CA VAL A 48 19.84 -6.94 7.76
C VAL A 48 19.91 -8.25 6.97
N PRO A 49 18.84 -9.07 6.97
CA PRO A 49 18.79 -10.28 6.15
C PRO A 49 18.87 -9.95 4.66
N ALA A 50 19.49 -10.85 3.88
CA ALA A 50 19.50 -10.71 2.43
C ALA A 50 18.09 -10.71 1.85
N ILE A 51 17.86 -9.85 0.86
CA ILE A 51 16.66 -9.84 0.02
C ILE A 51 16.51 -11.20 -0.68
N LYS A 52 15.29 -11.75 -0.71
CA LYS A 52 15.00 -13.06 -1.28
C LYS A 52 14.93 -13.02 -2.80
N ILE A 53 15.16 -14.18 -3.44
CA ILE A 53 15.10 -14.31 -4.90
C ILE A 53 13.75 -13.88 -5.49
N ALA A 54 12.65 -14.16 -4.78
CA ALA A 54 11.31 -13.74 -5.17
C ALA A 54 11.20 -12.21 -5.39
N THR A 55 11.94 -11.42 -4.60
CA THR A 55 11.99 -9.96 -4.77
C THR A 55 12.73 -9.58 -6.06
N TRP A 56 13.88 -10.19 -6.34
CA TRP A 56 14.65 -9.93 -7.57
C TRP A 56 13.91 -10.41 -8.82
N GLU A 57 13.26 -11.58 -8.77
CA GLU A 57 12.40 -12.08 -9.84
C GLU A 57 11.22 -11.14 -10.09
N TRP A 58 10.62 -10.60 -9.04
CA TRP A 58 9.54 -9.62 -9.16
C TRP A 58 10.03 -8.30 -9.79
N LEU A 59 11.20 -7.83 -9.38
CA LEU A 59 11.86 -6.65 -9.95
C LEU A 59 12.23 -6.84 -11.43
N GLY A 60 12.54 -8.07 -11.83
CA GLY A 60 13.20 -8.35 -13.11
C GLY A 60 14.64 -7.85 -13.19
N LEU A 61 15.22 -7.45 -12.04
CA LEU A 61 16.57 -6.90 -11.89
C LEU A 61 17.35 -7.67 -10.82
N ASP A 62 18.65 -7.85 -11.05
CA ASP A 62 19.56 -8.28 -9.98
C ASP A 62 19.99 -7.10 -9.09
N LYS A 63 20.74 -7.39 -8.02
CA LYS A 63 21.16 -6.42 -7.02
C LYS A 63 22.08 -5.33 -7.59
N GLU A 64 22.94 -5.68 -8.53
CA GLU A 64 23.92 -4.79 -9.15
C GLU A 64 23.24 -3.81 -10.12
N HIS A 65 22.24 -4.26 -10.88
CA HIS A 65 21.45 -3.42 -11.78
C HIS A 65 20.41 -2.59 -11.03
N TYR A 66 19.87 -3.14 -9.94
CA TYR A 66 18.90 -2.45 -9.09
C TYR A 66 19.43 -1.15 -8.47
N ASN A 67 20.75 -0.98 -8.31
CA ASN A 67 21.35 0.22 -7.73
C ASN A 67 22.06 1.15 -8.74
N SER A 68 22.09 0.78 -10.03
CA SER A 68 22.81 1.57 -11.04
C SER A 68 21.91 2.46 -11.91
N GLU A 69 20.85 1.98 -12.59
CA GLU A 69 20.17 2.80 -13.65
C GLU A 69 18.71 2.40 -14.03
N ALA A 70 17.80 2.08 -13.09
CA ALA A 70 16.43 1.67 -13.46
C ALA A 70 15.55 2.86 -13.92
N PRO A 71 14.79 2.74 -15.05
CA PRO A 71 14.00 3.82 -15.63
C PRO A 71 12.75 4.15 -14.81
N PHE A 72 12.38 3.25 -13.90
CA PHE A 72 11.32 3.40 -12.91
C PHE A 72 11.90 3.70 -11.53
N TRP A 73 13.08 4.35 -11.44
CA TRP A 73 13.70 4.67 -10.15
C TRP A 73 12.67 5.31 -9.23
N HIS A 74 12.28 4.60 -8.19
CA HIS A 74 11.61 5.20 -7.04
C HIS A 74 12.68 6.09 -6.41
N SER A 75 12.74 7.34 -6.84
CA SER A 75 13.85 8.23 -6.52
C SER A 75 13.96 8.34 -5.02
N GLY A 76 15.07 7.87 -4.46
CA GLY A 76 15.43 8.21 -3.10
C GLY A 76 14.90 7.29 -2.00
N TYR A 77 15.16 5.99 -2.07
CA TYR A 77 15.31 5.21 -0.83
C TYR A 77 16.54 4.35 -0.94
N GLU A 78 17.72 4.97 -0.99
CA GLU A 78 18.96 4.26 -0.73
C GLU A 78 18.90 3.70 0.69
N GLU A 79 18.84 2.37 0.81
CA GLU A 79 18.94 1.63 2.07
C GLU A 79 20.41 1.58 2.50
N ASN A 80 20.97 2.76 2.74
CA ASN A 80 22.32 2.89 3.24
C ASN A 80 22.34 2.41 4.69
N ASP A 81 22.87 1.21 4.93
CA ASP A 81 23.04 0.71 6.29
C ASP A 81 24.19 1.45 7.01
N TRP A 82 24.25 1.29 8.33
CA TRP A 82 25.26 1.90 9.19
C TRP A 82 26.67 1.41 8.85
N GLN A 83 27.59 2.35 8.61
CA GLN A 83 29.01 2.11 8.39
C GLN A 83 29.81 2.46 9.65
N LEU A 84 30.84 1.67 9.98
CA LEU A 84 31.73 1.96 11.10
C LEU A 84 32.62 3.17 10.80
N ILE A 85 32.81 4.03 11.80
CA ILE A 85 33.87 5.03 11.86
C ILE A 85 34.95 4.50 12.81
N GLY A 86 36.22 4.57 12.40
CA GLY A 86 37.34 4.03 13.18
C GLY A 86 37.35 2.50 13.17
N ALA A 87 37.82 1.89 14.26
CA ALA A 87 37.90 0.43 14.39
C ALA A 87 37.31 -0.09 15.72
N PRO A 88 36.05 0.25 16.09
CA PRO A 88 35.41 -0.32 17.26
C PRO A 88 35.08 -1.80 17.01
N GLU A 89 35.11 -2.62 18.05
CA GLU A 89 34.58 -3.99 17.96
C GLU A 89 33.05 -3.93 18.05
N ARG A 90 32.39 -4.42 16.99
CA ARG A 90 30.93 -4.50 16.90
C ARG A 90 30.44 -5.85 17.41
N SER A 91 29.47 -5.82 18.32
CA SER A 91 28.71 -6.99 18.75
C SER A 91 27.29 -6.59 19.14
N HIS A 92 26.46 -7.55 19.56
CA HIS A 92 25.12 -7.29 20.06
C HIS A 92 24.91 -7.98 21.40
N THR A 93 24.06 -7.40 22.23
CA THR A 93 23.50 -8.14 23.37
C THR A 93 22.61 -9.27 22.87
N CYS A 94 22.46 -10.32 23.68
CA CYS A 94 21.55 -11.42 23.39
C CYS A 94 20.75 -11.72 24.65
N GLY A 95 19.46 -11.37 24.64
CA GLY A 95 18.63 -11.50 25.84
C GLY A 95 17.14 -11.48 25.57
N THR A 96 16.38 -11.78 26.61
CA THR A 96 14.90 -11.80 26.55
C THR A 96 14.26 -10.42 26.60
N HIS A 97 15.02 -9.38 27.00
CA HIS A 97 14.49 -8.03 27.21
C HIS A 97 15.56 -6.97 26.91
N THR A 98 15.44 -6.28 25.78
CA THR A 98 16.06 -4.97 25.52
C THR A 98 14.96 -3.94 25.23
N HIS A 99 15.31 -2.65 25.11
CA HIS A 99 14.29 -1.62 24.92
C HIS A 99 13.51 -1.79 23.60
N LYS A 100 14.16 -2.15 22.49
CA LYS A 100 13.54 -2.41 21.17
C LYS A 100 13.72 -3.88 20.76
N GLY A 101 13.12 -4.80 21.50
CA GLY A 101 13.18 -6.25 21.23
C GLY A 101 14.19 -7.03 22.08
N THR A 102 15.00 -7.89 21.46
CA THR A 102 15.90 -8.83 22.17
C THR A 102 17.39 -8.50 22.10
N THR A 103 17.78 -7.50 21.30
CA THR A 103 19.19 -7.14 21.11
C THR A 103 19.43 -5.62 21.16
N SER A 104 20.66 -5.20 21.42
CA SER A 104 21.14 -3.81 21.32
C SER A 104 22.56 -3.86 20.78
N LEU A 105 22.93 -2.88 19.97
CA LEU A 105 24.26 -2.78 19.37
C LEU A 105 25.27 -2.36 20.45
N LEU A 106 26.39 -3.06 20.47
CA LEU A 106 27.56 -2.77 21.30
C LEU A 106 28.72 -2.36 20.39
N LEU A 107 29.32 -1.20 20.68
CA LEU A 107 30.54 -0.73 20.02
C LEU A 107 31.64 -0.55 21.06
N GLU A 108 32.60 -1.45 21.11
CA GLU A 108 33.73 -1.41 22.04
C GLU A 108 34.91 -0.64 21.45
N ASN A 109 35.33 0.42 22.14
CA ASN A 109 36.53 1.19 21.83
C ASN A 109 37.65 0.82 22.80
N ARG A 110 38.69 0.17 22.27
CA ARG A 110 39.83 -0.33 23.07
C ARG A 110 41.01 0.64 23.14
N ASP A 111 41.20 1.47 22.11
CA ASP A 111 42.37 2.34 22.01
C ASP A 111 42.09 3.76 22.52
N GLY A 112 40.83 4.20 22.54
CA GLY A 112 40.42 5.56 22.90
C GLY A 112 40.52 6.55 21.75
N GLY A 113 40.67 6.07 20.51
CA GLY A 113 40.55 6.88 19.30
C GLY A 113 39.09 7.25 19.02
N GLU A 114 38.85 8.21 18.13
CA GLU A 114 37.49 8.50 17.66
C GLU A 114 36.94 7.33 16.85
N CYS A 115 35.78 6.82 17.25
CA CYS A 115 35.07 5.76 16.54
C CYS A 115 33.55 5.93 16.66
N GLY A 116 32.78 5.11 15.93
CA GLY A 116 31.33 5.15 15.98
C GLY A 116 30.65 4.64 14.71
N LEU A 117 29.54 5.27 14.33
CA LEU A 117 28.73 4.93 13.16
C LEU A 117 28.47 6.14 12.27
N LYS A 118 28.25 5.88 10.98
CA LYS A 118 27.64 6.84 10.05
C LYS A 118 26.58 6.19 9.15
N GLN A 119 25.63 6.99 8.70
CA GLN A 119 24.67 6.63 7.65
C GLN A 119 24.52 7.81 6.69
N GLU A 120 24.53 7.54 5.38
CA GLU A 120 24.54 8.55 4.32
C GLU A 120 23.16 8.68 3.64
N GLY A 121 22.93 9.78 2.92
CA GLY A 121 21.74 9.96 2.08
C GLY A 121 20.55 10.58 2.81
N LEU A 122 20.78 11.39 3.86
CA LEU A 122 19.73 12.15 4.53
C LEU A 122 19.45 13.45 3.78
N HIS A 123 18.19 13.70 3.43
CA HIS A 123 17.77 14.93 2.76
C HIS A 123 17.16 15.89 3.78
N LEU A 124 17.89 16.97 4.08
CA LEU A 124 17.40 18.05 4.93
C LEU A 124 16.89 19.20 4.07
N LYS A 125 15.77 19.81 4.48
CA LYS A 125 15.17 20.97 3.82
C LYS A 125 15.27 22.20 4.70
N LYS A 126 15.70 23.32 4.13
CA LYS A 126 15.86 24.60 4.84
C LYS A 126 14.55 25.02 5.52
N GLY A 127 14.63 25.42 6.78
CA GLY A 127 13.47 25.89 7.55
C GLY A 127 12.56 24.77 8.06
N LYS A 128 12.81 23.51 7.64
CA LYS A 128 12.10 22.35 8.16
C LYS A 128 12.71 21.92 9.49
N ARG A 129 11.86 21.60 10.44
CA ARG A 129 12.27 21.13 11.77
C ARG A 129 12.28 19.60 11.78
N TYR A 130 13.24 19.06 12.50
CA TYR A 130 13.49 17.64 12.62
C TYR A 130 13.62 17.27 14.08
N ARG A 131 13.09 16.11 14.43
CA ARG A 131 13.21 15.50 15.74
C ARG A 131 14.10 14.27 15.63
N PHE A 132 15.18 14.27 16.41
CA PHE A 132 16.06 13.12 16.53
C PHE A 132 15.92 12.49 17.91
N ARG A 133 15.88 11.15 17.94
CA ARG A 133 15.73 10.34 19.14
C ARG A 133 16.78 9.25 19.14
N LEU A 134 17.42 9.01 20.27
CA LEU A 134 18.45 7.99 20.44
C LEU A 134 18.31 7.35 21.81
N PHE A 135 18.15 6.03 21.85
CA PHE A 135 18.24 5.28 23.10
C PHE A 135 19.64 4.72 23.24
N ALA A 136 20.41 5.27 24.18
CA ALA A 136 21.84 5.01 24.33
C ALA A 136 22.30 4.98 25.80
N GLY A 137 23.44 4.34 26.04
CA GLY A 137 24.15 4.33 27.32
C GLY A 137 25.55 3.75 27.16
N ILE A 138 26.27 3.61 28.27
CA ILE A 138 27.57 2.95 28.34
C ILE A 138 27.37 1.58 28.98
N ARG A 139 28.13 0.58 28.56
CA ARG A 139 28.13 -0.70 29.27
C ARG A 139 28.83 -0.52 30.61
N GLY A 140 28.07 -0.67 31.70
CA GLY A 140 28.64 -0.74 33.05
C GLY A 140 29.19 -2.13 33.39
N ASP A 141 29.81 -2.23 34.56
CA ASP A 141 30.24 -3.52 35.11
C ASP A 141 29.04 -4.37 35.51
N MET A 142 29.05 -5.65 35.16
CA MET A 142 27.97 -6.56 35.56
C MET A 142 28.16 -6.98 37.02
N SER A 143 27.13 -6.83 37.85
CA SER A 143 27.08 -7.44 39.18
C SER A 143 26.72 -8.92 39.10
N GLU A 144 25.81 -9.31 38.19
CA GLU A 144 25.35 -10.69 38.01
C GLU A 144 25.04 -10.97 36.54
N ALA A 145 25.27 -12.21 36.09
CA ALA A 145 24.88 -12.64 34.75
C ALA A 145 23.35 -12.87 34.68
N GLY A 146 22.69 -12.29 33.68
CA GLY A 146 21.22 -12.33 33.55
C GLY A 146 20.73 -12.71 32.16
N LEU A 147 19.51 -13.23 32.10
CA LEU A 147 18.83 -13.67 30.86
C LEU A 147 18.32 -12.51 29.98
N ASN A 148 18.48 -11.26 30.40
CA ASN A 148 18.14 -10.04 29.65
C ASN A 148 19.28 -9.60 28.70
N GLY A 149 20.39 -10.34 28.64
CA GLY A 149 21.52 -10.06 27.74
C GLY A 149 22.48 -8.97 28.22
N PHE A 150 22.15 -8.30 29.33
CA PHE A 150 22.99 -7.32 30.01
C PHE A 150 23.44 -7.76 31.40
N GLY A 151 22.70 -8.67 32.06
CA GLY A 151 22.87 -8.92 33.49
C GLY A 151 22.32 -7.77 34.35
N ASP A 152 22.48 -7.89 35.67
CA ASP A 152 22.33 -6.74 36.55
C ASP A 152 23.63 -5.93 36.45
N THR A 153 23.52 -4.62 36.20
CA THR A 153 24.66 -3.73 35.97
C THR A 153 24.86 -2.83 37.18
N ILE A 154 26.11 -2.67 37.62
CA ILE A 154 26.51 -1.67 38.60
C ILE A 154 26.41 -0.30 37.93
N HIS A 155 25.42 0.47 38.36
CA HIS A 155 25.24 1.82 37.83
C HIS A 155 26.28 2.78 38.40
N THR A 156 26.99 3.44 37.51
CA THR A 156 27.87 4.57 37.76
C THR A 156 27.25 5.86 37.22
N GLU A 157 27.46 6.95 37.95
CA GLU A 157 27.17 8.33 37.52
C GLU A 157 28.38 8.95 36.77
N GLU A 158 29.37 8.12 36.41
CA GLU A 158 30.48 8.57 35.57
C GLU A 158 29.95 8.91 34.17
N GLU A 159 30.28 10.11 33.72
CA GLU A 159 29.78 10.68 32.47
C GLU A 159 30.82 10.56 31.36
N GLU A 160 30.44 9.96 30.24
CA GLU A 160 31.22 9.98 29.00
C GLU A 160 30.51 10.74 27.89
N LYS A 161 31.27 11.34 26.98
CA LYS A 161 30.69 12.16 25.91
C LYS A 161 30.37 11.36 24.66
N LEU A 162 29.16 11.56 24.14
CA LEU A 162 28.75 11.15 22.80
C LEU A 162 28.52 12.40 21.94
N THR A 163 28.92 12.33 20.67
CA THR A 163 28.67 13.37 19.68
C THR A 163 27.79 12.81 18.57
N VAL A 164 26.69 13.52 18.28
CA VAL A 164 25.84 13.25 17.11
C VAL A 164 25.95 14.43 16.17
N LYS A 165 26.38 14.17 14.94
CA LYS A 165 26.45 15.16 13.86
C LYS A 165 25.48 14.77 12.75
N ILE A 166 24.60 15.68 12.36
CA ILE A 166 23.65 15.50 11.25
C ILE A 166 23.82 16.71 10.35
N GLY A 167 24.51 16.51 9.21
CA GLY A 167 25.00 17.61 8.39
C GLY A 167 25.79 18.65 9.16
N LYS A 168 25.37 19.90 9.12
CA LYS A 168 26.04 20.99 9.85
C LYS A 168 25.66 21.07 11.33
N GLN A 169 24.63 20.38 11.77
CA GLN A 169 24.21 20.34 13.16
C GLN A 169 25.07 19.36 13.95
N GLN A 170 25.54 19.78 15.13
CA GLN A 170 26.27 18.92 16.05
C GLN A 170 25.72 19.09 17.47
N THR A 171 25.41 17.96 18.09
CA THR A 171 24.95 17.88 19.48
C THR A 171 25.90 16.97 20.25
N CYS A 172 26.36 17.42 21.42
CA CYS A 172 27.18 16.63 22.32
C CYS A 172 26.49 16.55 23.69
N PHE A 173 26.43 15.36 24.26
CA PHE A 173 25.81 15.12 25.56
C PHE A 173 26.53 14.01 26.31
N SER A 174 26.32 13.99 27.63
CA SER A 174 26.86 12.98 28.53
C SER A 174 25.99 11.72 28.51
N LEU A 175 26.65 10.57 28.48
CA LEU A 175 26.10 9.25 28.69
C LEU A 175 26.55 8.74 30.06
N THR A 176 25.76 7.84 30.64
CA THR A 176 26.13 7.07 31.84
C THR A 176 25.90 5.58 31.56
N SER A 177 26.21 4.75 32.56
CA SER A 177 25.89 3.32 32.55
C SER A 177 24.38 2.97 32.62
N VAL A 178 23.51 3.98 32.77
CA VAL A 178 22.05 3.82 32.73
C VAL A 178 21.56 4.23 31.33
N PRO A 179 21.17 3.28 30.46
CA PRO A 179 20.64 3.62 29.14
C PRO A 179 19.35 4.44 29.26
N ARG A 180 19.24 5.51 28.48
CA ARG A 180 18.07 6.41 28.47
C ARG A 180 17.79 6.89 27.05
N LEU A 181 16.58 7.42 26.88
CA LEU A 181 16.19 8.15 25.68
C LEU A 181 16.76 9.58 25.72
N TYR A 182 17.48 9.94 24.67
CA TYR A 182 17.90 11.31 24.36
C TYR A 182 17.08 11.78 23.16
N GLU A 183 16.50 12.98 23.26
CA GLU A 183 15.64 13.54 22.24
C GLU A 183 15.85 15.05 22.15
N TRP A 184 15.96 15.55 20.93
CA TRP A 184 15.98 16.99 20.67
C TRP A 184 15.42 17.31 19.29
N GLU A 185 15.08 18.58 19.11
CA GLU A 185 14.62 19.13 17.85
C GLU A 185 15.55 20.22 17.36
N TRP A 186 15.66 20.37 16.06
CA TRP A 186 16.33 21.51 15.44
C TRP A 186 15.69 21.87 14.10
N GLU A 187 15.94 23.08 13.65
CA GLU A 187 15.58 23.54 12.31
C GLU A 187 16.79 23.47 11.39
N ALA A 188 16.64 22.84 10.22
CA ALA A 188 17.69 22.78 9.22
C ALA A 188 17.91 24.16 8.57
N ARG A 189 19.17 24.55 8.37
CA ARG A 189 19.54 25.91 7.95
C ARG A 189 19.65 26.09 6.43
N GLU A 190 19.72 24.99 5.70
CA GLU A 190 19.88 24.92 4.26
C GLU A 190 19.32 23.59 3.74
N ASP A 191 19.10 23.53 2.43
CA ASP A 191 18.82 22.27 1.75
C ASP A 191 20.15 21.51 1.61
N GLU A 192 20.26 20.31 2.17
CA GLU A 192 21.47 19.50 2.10
C GLU A 192 21.17 18.00 1.99
N ILE A 193 21.92 17.30 1.14
CA ILE A 193 22.03 15.83 1.17
C ILE A 193 23.28 15.50 1.99
N THR A 194 23.10 14.79 3.09
CA THR A 194 24.14 14.70 4.13
C THR A 194 24.19 13.34 4.83
N ASP A 195 25.14 13.20 5.76
CA ASP A 195 25.26 12.04 6.64
C ASP A 195 24.84 12.35 8.09
N ILE A 196 24.48 11.30 8.80
CA ILE A 196 24.47 11.27 10.26
C ILE A 196 25.71 10.54 10.75
N ARG A 197 26.35 11.04 11.81
CA ARG A 197 27.47 10.41 12.50
C ARG A 197 27.20 10.38 13.99
N ILE A 198 27.39 9.22 14.61
CA ILE A 198 27.31 9.01 16.06
C ILE A 198 28.69 8.57 16.51
N THR A 199 29.47 9.45 17.14
CA THR A 199 30.89 9.21 17.46
C THR A 199 31.22 9.46 18.93
N PHE A 200 32.23 8.74 19.43
CA PHE A 200 32.77 8.84 20.78
C PHE A 200 34.27 8.54 20.80
N THR A 201 34.95 8.93 21.88
CA THR A 201 36.40 8.75 22.05
C THR A 201 36.78 8.01 23.34
N PHE A 202 35.82 7.76 24.24
CA PHE A 202 36.12 7.10 25.50
C PHE A 202 36.45 5.62 25.30
N ARG A 203 37.29 5.06 26.18
CA ARG A 203 37.52 3.62 26.24
C ARG A 203 36.37 2.95 26.95
N GLY A 204 35.82 1.90 26.36
CA GLY A 204 34.64 1.21 26.89
C GLY A 204 33.69 0.82 25.78
N THR A 205 32.45 0.46 26.14
CA THR A 205 31.45 0.00 25.17
C THR A 205 30.26 0.94 25.14
N LEU A 206 29.99 1.55 24.00
CA LEU A 206 28.74 2.26 23.73
C LEU A 206 27.62 1.24 23.47
N VAL A 207 26.47 1.44 24.12
CA VAL A 207 25.25 0.66 23.94
C VAL A 207 24.23 1.50 23.17
N LEU A 208 23.72 1.00 22.06
CA LEU A 208 22.69 1.65 21.23
C LEU A 208 21.51 0.70 21.01
N THR A 209 20.29 1.16 21.28
CA THR A 209 19.10 0.33 21.05
C THR A 209 18.30 0.77 19.81
N PHE A 210 18.08 2.07 19.64
CA PHE A 210 17.55 2.62 18.39
C PHE A 210 18.00 4.08 18.19
N ALA A 211 18.04 4.53 16.95
CA ALA A 211 18.05 5.93 16.55
C ALA A 211 16.81 6.21 15.69
N SER A 212 16.25 7.42 15.71
CA SER A 212 15.12 7.80 14.84
C SER A 212 15.28 9.25 14.45
N LEU A 213 15.05 9.55 13.18
CA LEU A 213 15.05 10.90 12.64
C LEU A 213 13.79 11.10 11.82
N MET A 214 12.94 12.03 12.25
CA MET A 214 11.71 12.36 11.53
C MET A 214 11.55 13.88 11.42
N PRO A 215 11.06 14.40 10.29
CA PRO A 215 10.46 15.71 10.23
C PRO A 215 9.39 15.92 11.31
N ASP A 216 9.30 17.09 11.93
CA ASP A 216 8.30 17.35 12.99
C ASP A 216 6.88 17.63 12.44
N ASP A 217 6.76 17.92 11.15
CA ASP A 217 5.50 18.17 10.42
C ASP A 217 4.78 16.90 9.98
N ASN A 218 5.27 15.72 10.39
CA ASN A 218 4.63 14.45 10.10
C ASN A 218 3.24 14.34 10.79
N LEU A 219 2.36 13.54 10.19
CA LEU A 219 1.00 13.30 10.66
C LEU A 219 0.94 11.94 11.38
N GLY A 220 1.45 11.90 12.62
CA GLY A 220 1.53 10.67 13.42
C GLY A 220 2.44 9.61 12.79
N GLY A 221 3.55 10.09 12.22
CA GLY A 221 4.60 9.35 11.53
C GLY A 221 4.44 9.31 10.01
N TRP A 222 3.24 9.52 9.48
CA TRP A 222 3.01 9.60 8.03
C TRP A 222 3.50 10.92 7.46
N ARG A 223 4.08 10.90 6.27
CA ARG A 223 4.48 12.14 5.60
C ARG A 223 3.24 12.94 5.16
N ALA A 224 3.30 14.26 5.33
CA ALA A 224 2.17 15.14 5.05
C ALA A 224 1.81 15.18 3.55
N ASP A 225 2.80 15.20 2.67
CA ASP A 225 2.64 15.19 1.20
C ASP A 225 2.03 13.86 0.69
N VAL A 226 2.42 12.74 1.29
CA VAL A 226 1.83 11.42 1.02
C VAL A 226 0.35 11.42 1.38
N VAL A 227 -0.02 11.90 2.57
CA VAL A 227 -1.42 12.01 2.99
C VAL A 227 -2.22 12.91 2.04
N GLU A 228 -1.63 14.01 1.56
CA GLU A 228 -2.25 14.89 0.56
C GLU A 228 -2.53 14.15 -0.75
N LYS A 229 -1.53 13.44 -1.30
CA LYS A 229 -1.69 12.71 -2.57
C LYS A 229 -2.65 11.53 -2.46
N LEU A 230 -2.69 10.85 -1.32
CA LEU A 230 -3.70 9.82 -1.07
C LEU A 230 -5.11 10.39 -0.96
N LYS A 231 -5.30 11.59 -0.37
CA LYS A 231 -6.60 12.28 -0.41
C LYS A 231 -7.02 12.64 -1.83
N GLU A 232 -6.07 13.05 -2.66
CA GLU A 232 -6.30 13.37 -4.07
C GLU A 232 -6.72 12.13 -4.88
N ALA A 233 -6.01 11.01 -4.72
CA ALA A 233 -6.35 9.73 -5.35
C ALA A 233 -7.66 9.13 -4.78
N SER A 234 -7.96 9.40 -3.50
CA SER A 234 -9.18 9.00 -2.80
C SER A 234 -9.50 7.51 -2.91
N PRO A 235 -8.58 6.60 -2.52
CA PRO A 235 -8.91 5.18 -2.43
C PRO A 235 -10.07 4.99 -1.45
N SER A 236 -11.00 4.12 -1.79
CA SER A 236 -12.23 3.89 -1.01
C SER A 236 -12.03 2.86 0.09
N VAL A 237 -11.23 1.83 -0.19
CA VAL A 237 -10.86 0.74 0.72
C VAL A 237 -9.36 0.54 0.61
N VAL A 238 -8.69 0.25 1.71
CA VAL A 238 -7.29 -0.17 1.67
C VAL A 238 -7.11 -1.47 2.45
N ARG A 239 -6.58 -2.49 1.78
CA ARG A 239 -6.21 -3.78 2.36
C ARG A 239 -4.84 -3.69 3.04
N PHE A 240 -4.72 -4.17 4.28
CA PHE A 240 -3.49 -4.17 5.09
C PHE A 240 -3.46 -5.42 6.00
N PRO A 241 -2.29 -5.95 6.41
CA PRO A 241 -0.92 -5.61 5.99
C PRO A 241 -0.50 -6.37 4.73
N GLY A 242 -1.50 -6.76 3.93
CA GLY A 242 -1.64 -8.06 3.28
C GLY A 242 -0.54 -8.53 2.34
N GLY A 243 -0.98 -9.24 1.30
CA GLY A 243 -0.13 -10.01 0.41
C GLY A 243 0.63 -11.11 1.14
N CYS A 244 1.78 -11.49 0.60
CA CYS A 244 2.56 -12.61 1.10
C CYS A 244 3.05 -12.40 2.54
N PHE A 245 3.24 -11.16 2.98
CA PHE A 245 3.67 -10.80 4.32
C PHE A 245 2.73 -11.33 5.42
N VAL A 246 1.42 -11.23 5.22
CA VAL A 246 0.44 -11.51 6.28
C VAL A 246 0.48 -12.95 6.80
N SER A 247 0.83 -13.94 5.98
CA SER A 247 0.80 -15.35 6.38
C SER A 247 1.81 -15.71 7.49
N PHE A 248 2.77 -14.83 7.76
CA PHE A 248 3.74 -14.95 8.87
C PHE A 248 3.70 -13.76 9.83
N TYR A 249 2.75 -12.86 9.64
CA TYR A 249 2.63 -11.65 10.43
C TYR A 249 2.07 -11.95 11.82
N ASN A 250 2.78 -11.49 12.86
CA ASN A 250 2.28 -11.46 14.22
C ASN A 250 1.77 -10.05 14.54
N TRP A 251 0.47 -9.83 14.42
CA TRP A 251 -0.10 -8.50 14.62
C TRP A 251 0.15 -7.91 16.02
N GLU A 252 0.32 -8.75 17.05
CA GLU A 252 0.56 -8.30 18.42
C GLU A 252 1.93 -7.62 18.60
N SER A 253 2.91 -7.93 17.75
CA SER A 253 4.22 -7.25 17.76
C SER A 253 4.19 -5.89 17.05
N SER A 254 3.07 -5.53 16.43
CA SER A 254 2.89 -4.29 15.67
C SER A 254 2.12 -3.19 16.42
N ILE A 255 1.74 -3.41 17.68
CA ILE A 255 0.92 -2.47 18.45
C ILE A 255 1.69 -1.95 19.68
N GLY A 256 1.28 -0.81 20.23
CA GLY A 256 1.94 -0.19 21.40
C GLY A 256 3.05 0.78 21.02
N ASP A 257 4.01 1.04 21.91
CA ASP A 257 5.07 2.00 21.59
C ASP A 257 6.00 1.47 20.50
N ARG A 258 6.01 2.14 19.34
CA ARG A 258 6.83 1.84 18.17
C ARG A 258 8.30 1.63 18.50
N ASP A 259 8.83 2.41 19.43
CA ASP A 259 10.24 2.36 19.80
C ASP A 259 10.60 1.12 20.63
N THR A 260 9.59 0.38 21.09
CA THR A 260 9.75 -0.89 21.82
C THR A 260 9.47 -2.13 20.97
N ARG A 261 8.87 -1.95 19.78
CA ARG A 261 8.52 -3.04 18.87
C ARG A 261 9.77 -3.60 18.21
N GLU A 262 9.92 -4.92 18.27
CA GLU A 262 11.06 -5.63 17.70
C GLU A 262 10.96 -5.71 16.17
N PRO A 263 12.02 -5.31 15.43
CA PRO A 263 12.10 -5.56 13.99
C PRO A 263 12.14 -7.05 13.68
N GLN A 264 11.47 -7.47 12.60
CA GLN A 264 11.38 -8.87 12.20
C GLN A 264 11.88 -9.05 10.78
N PRO A 265 12.64 -10.13 10.49
CA PRO A 265 12.94 -10.51 9.10
C PRO A 265 11.65 -10.71 8.30
N SER A 266 11.55 -10.09 7.12
CA SER A 266 10.46 -10.42 6.20
C SER A 266 10.68 -11.83 5.65
N PHE A 267 9.81 -12.77 6.03
CA PHE A 267 9.95 -14.17 5.66
C PHE A 267 9.94 -14.37 4.14
N TYR A 268 9.04 -13.67 3.44
CA TYR A 268 8.82 -13.86 2.01
C TYR A 268 9.75 -13.00 1.15
N TRP A 269 9.93 -11.72 1.51
CA TRP A 269 10.66 -10.75 0.68
C TRP A 269 12.14 -10.58 1.08
N GLY A 270 12.52 -11.00 2.29
CA GLY A 270 13.83 -10.71 2.86
C GLY A 270 13.96 -9.26 3.31
N GLY A 271 15.14 -8.88 3.80
CA GLY A 271 15.29 -7.60 4.48
C GLY A 271 14.61 -7.59 5.86
N LEU A 272 14.43 -6.39 6.41
CA LEU A 272 13.95 -6.18 7.76
C LEU A 272 12.66 -5.34 7.74
N GLU A 273 11.61 -5.84 8.39
CA GLU A 273 10.42 -5.05 8.72
C GLU A 273 10.61 -4.49 10.13
N GLU A 274 10.73 -3.16 10.24
CA GLU A 274 10.98 -2.46 11.51
C GLU A 274 9.79 -2.55 12.48
N ASN A 275 8.60 -2.90 11.98
CA ASN A 275 7.31 -2.80 12.68
C ASN A 275 7.01 -1.36 13.13
N ASP A 276 7.55 -0.40 12.40
CA ASP A 276 7.36 1.02 12.64
C ASP A 276 5.93 1.48 12.32
N VAL A 277 5.33 0.84 11.32
CA VAL A 277 3.91 0.96 10.98
C VAL A 277 3.23 -0.37 11.27
N GLY A 278 2.33 -0.35 12.25
CA GLY A 278 1.44 -1.44 12.57
C GLY A 278 -0.02 -1.05 12.41
N LEU A 279 -0.90 -1.74 13.15
CA LEU A 279 -2.35 -1.53 13.06
C LEU A 279 -2.75 -0.10 13.46
N ASP A 280 -2.18 0.43 14.54
CA ASP A 280 -2.56 1.75 15.07
C ASP A 280 -2.19 2.86 14.07
N GLU A 281 -0.99 2.79 13.47
CA GLU A 281 -0.53 3.74 12.46
C GLU A 281 -1.33 3.63 11.16
N PHE A 282 -1.64 2.41 10.70
CA PHE A 282 -2.49 2.18 9.52
C PHE A 282 -3.91 2.75 9.72
N LEU A 283 -4.51 2.57 10.89
CA LEU A 283 -5.83 3.09 11.21
C LEU A 283 -5.83 4.61 11.40
N LEU A 284 -4.70 5.19 11.81
CA LEU A 284 -4.51 6.63 11.73
C LEU A 284 -4.50 7.10 10.26
N LEU A 285 -3.79 6.41 9.36
CA LEU A 285 -3.78 6.75 7.94
C LEU A 285 -5.19 6.69 7.33
N SER A 286 -5.96 5.65 7.67
CA SER A 286 -7.37 5.50 7.30
C SER A 286 -8.18 6.73 7.69
N ARG A 287 -8.05 7.21 8.94
CA ARG A 287 -8.73 8.43 9.41
C ARG A 287 -8.25 9.70 8.70
N LEU A 288 -6.95 9.81 8.44
CA LEU A 288 -6.36 10.97 7.78
C LEU A 288 -6.84 11.09 6.32
N VAL A 289 -6.90 9.98 5.58
CA VAL A 289 -7.23 9.93 4.15
C VAL A 289 -8.73 9.77 3.89
N GLY A 290 -9.44 9.02 4.73
CA GLY A 290 -10.87 8.76 4.61
C GLY A 290 -11.25 7.45 3.91
N PHE A 291 -10.35 6.46 3.87
CA PHE A 291 -10.66 5.12 3.32
C PHE A 291 -11.17 4.16 4.39
N GLU A 292 -11.98 3.18 3.99
CA GLU A 292 -12.39 2.07 4.86
C GLU A 292 -11.25 1.03 5.00
N PRO A 293 -10.85 0.64 6.22
CA PRO A 293 -9.80 -0.35 6.40
C PRO A 293 -10.32 -1.77 6.11
N GLN A 294 -9.57 -2.53 5.31
CA GLN A 294 -9.73 -3.98 5.13
C GLN A 294 -8.53 -4.69 5.78
N ILE A 295 -8.78 -5.51 6.79
CA ILE A 295 -7.73 -6.22 7.53
C ILE A 295 -7.62 -7.65 7.04
N CYS A 296 -6.48 -8.00 6.45
CA CYS A 296 -6.15 -9.39 6.16
C CYS A 296 -5.53 -10.03 7.40
N PHE A 297 -6.02 -11.22 7.76
CA PHE A 297 -5.58 -11.91 8.97
C PHE A 297 -4.80 -13.19 8.65
N ASN A 298 -3.71 -13.40 9.38
CA ASN A 298 -2.88 -14.60 9.31
C ASN A 298 -3.61 -15.82 9.85
N MET A 299 -4.10 -16.74 9.01
CA MET A 299 -4.59 -18.05 9.48
C MET A 299 -3.52 -19.15 9.35
N MET A 300 -2.50 -18.93 8.53
CA MET A 300 -1.49 -19.93 8.18
C MET A 300 -0.66 -20.35 9.39
N THR A 301 -0.32 -19.42 10.29
CA THR A 301 0.49 -19.71 11.49
C THR A 301 -0.20 -19.30 12.79
N SER A 302 -1.37 -18.68 12.72
CA SER A 302 -2.16 -18.26 13.89
C SER A 302 -3.32 -19.21 14.22
N ASP A 303 -4.04 -18.89 15.29
CA ASP A 303 -5.19 -19.63 15.82
C ASP A 303 -6.47 -18.77 15.86
N PRO A 304 -7.67 -19.38 15.89
CA PRO A 304 -8.94 -18.64 15.93
C PRO A 304 -9.06 -17.66 17.09
N PHE A 305 -8.49 -17.98 18.26
CA PHE A 305 -8.60 -17.12 19.43
C PHE A 305 -7.77 -15.84 19.27
N LYS A 306 -6.60 -15.90 18.62
CA LYS A 306 -5.85 -14.71 18.22
C LYS A 306 -6.60 -13.85 17.20
N ALA A 307 -7.38 -14.45 16.30
CA ALA A 307 -8.21 -13.70 15.37
C ALA A 307 -9.32 -12.93 16.09
N ARG A 308 -9.96 -13.56 17.09
CA ARG A 308 -10.91 -12.88 17.97
C ARG A 308 -10.26 -11.75 18.77
N GLN A 309 -9.06 -11.96 19.32
CA GLN A 309 -8.33 -10.90 20.04
C GLN A 309 -8.00 -9.72 19.13
N LEU A 310 -7.70 -9.95 17.85
CA LEU A 310 -7.52 -8.87 16.88
C LEU A 310 -8.83 -8.08 16.72
N VAL A 311 -9.96 -8.75 16.48
CA VAL A 311 -11.26 -8.07 16.36
C VAL A 311 -11.61 -7.33 17.66
N GLU A 312 -11.34 -7.91 18.82
CA GLU A 312 -11.55 -7.26 20.12
C GLU A 312 -10.64 -6.03 20.29
N TYR A 313 -9.36 -6.11 19.89
CA TYR A 313 -8.45 -4.96 19.90
C TYR A 313 -8.98 -3.84 19.02
N LEU A 314 -9.52 -4.16 17.84
CA LEU A 314 -10.00 -3.18 16.88
C LEU A 314 -11.34 -2.55 17.29
N ASN A 315 -12.26 -3.34 17.85
CA ASN A 315 -13.68 -2.94 17.95
C ASN A 315 -14.27 -2.94 19.36
N ALA A 316 -13.63 -3.58 20.35
CA ALA A 316 -14.21 -3.63 21.69
C ALA A 316 -14.07 -2.28 22.43
N PRO A 317 -14.98 -1.95 23.37
CA PRO A 317 -14.83 -0.80 24.25
C PRO A 317 -13.53 -0.84 25.07
N GLU A 318 -13.01 0.32 25.44
CA GLU A 318 -11.77 0.46 26.23
C GLU A 318 -11.78 -0.27 27.59
N THR A 319 -12.95 -0.63 28.10
CA THR A 319 -13.08 -1.33 29.39
C THR A 319 -12.94 -2.84 29.29
N VAL A 320 -12.93 -3.42 28.08
CA VAL A 320 -13.05 -4.87 27.82
C VAL A 320 -11.79 -5.41 27.15
N GLY A 321 -11.27 -6.54 27.66
CA GLY A 321 -10.22 -7.37 27.02
C GLY A 321 -9.15 -6.58 26.28
N MET A 322 -9.01 -6.86 24.98
CA MET A 322 -8.04 -6.18 24.11
C MET A 322 -8.36 -4.71 23.80
N GLY A 323 -9.62 -4.26 23.98
CA GLY A 323 -9.97 -2.83 23.93
C GLY A 323 -9.25 -2.02 25.02
N ARG A 324 -9.05 -2.60 26.21
CA ARG A 324 -8.20 -1.98 27.26
C ARG A 324 -6.74 -1.88 26.84
N ARG A 325 -6.22 -2.89 26.14
CA ARG A 325 -4.85 -2.85 25.60
C ARG A 325 -4.71 -1.75 24.56
N ARG A 326 -5.68 -1.60 23.65
CA ARG A 326 -5.75 -0.50 22.67
C ARG A 326 -5.76 0.88 23.36
N MET A 327 -6.55 1.05 24.41
CA MET A 327 -6.58 2.26 25.23
C MET A 327 -5.22 2.56 25.88
N LEU A 328 -4.57 1.55 26.47
CA LEU A 328 -3.22 1.69 27.06
C LEU A 328 -2.15 2.02 26.01
N ASN A 329 -2.35 1.60 24.77
CA ASN A 329 -1.54 1.99 23.62
C ASN A 329 -1.85 3.41 23.10
N GLY A 330 -2.72 4.17 23.78
CA GLY A 330 -3.06 5.56 23.44
C GLY A 330 -4.28 5.73 22.54
N ASN A 331 -5.03 4.66 22.24
CA ASN A 331 -6.18 4.69 21.33
C ASN A 331 -7.46 4.22 22.05
N PRO A 332 -8.13 5.09 22.84
CA PRO A 332 -9.29 4.70 23.65
C PRO A 332 -10.50 4.26 22.82
N GLU A 333 -10.81 5.01 21.76
CA GLU A 333 -12.00 4.75 20.94
C GLU A 333 -11.85 3.50 20.05
N PRO A 334 -12.89 2.66 19.93
CA PRO A 334 -12.93 1.58 18.95
C PRO A 334 -12.75 2.11 17.53
N TYR A 335 -11.99 1.38 16.71
CA TYR A 335 -11.77 1.74 15.31
C TYR A 335 -12.97 1.39 14.42
N GLY A 336 -13.78 0.39 14.80
CA GLY A 336 -14.99 0.01 14.06
C GLY A 336 -14.68 -0.64 12.70
N VAL A 337 -13.60 -1.43 12.62
CA VAL A 337 -13.21 -2.14 11.41
C VAL A 337 -14.25 -3.20 11.08
N ARG A 338 -14.75 -3.21 9.83
CA ARG A 338 -15.77 -4.18 9.39
C ARG A 338 -15.24 -5.26 8.46
N LEU A 339 -14.30 -4.91 7.58
CA LEU A 339 -13.87 -5.78 6.50
C LEU A 339 -12.68 -6.63 6.92
N PHE A 340 -12.86 -7.96 6.97
CA PHE A 340 -11.78 -8.89 7.29
C PHE A 340 -11.60 -9.95 6.20
N GLU A 341 -10.38 -10.06 5.71
CA GLU A 341 -9.96 -11.09 4.77
C GLU A 341 -9.25 -12.24 5.49
N MET A 342 -9.72 -13.46 5.24
CA MET A 342 -9.27 -14.67 5.92
C MET A 342 -8.07 -15.31 5.19
N ASP A 343 -6.85 -14.91 5.57
CA ASP A 343 -5.57 -15.30 4.96
C ASP A 343 -5.33 -14.79 3.53
N ASN A 344 -4.10 -14.99 3.06
CA ASN A 344 -3.62 -14.75 1.71
C ASN A 344 -3.07 -16.06 1.12
N GLU A 345 -3.51 -16.40 -0.10
CA GLU A 345 -3.06 -17.59 -0.82
C GLU A 345 -3.15 -18.90 0.00
N PRO A 346 -4.35 -19.23 0.50
CA PRO A 346 -4.56 -20.36 1.41
C PRO A 346 -4.22 -21.72 0.79
N GLY A 347 -4.15 -21.81 -0.55
CA GLY A 347 -3.73 -23.00 -1.29
C GLY A 347 -2.32 -23.48 -0.94
N ARG A 348 -1.47 -22.62 -0.37
CA ARG A 348 -0.13 -22.99 0.15
C ARG A 348 -0.19 -23.99 1.30
N LYS A 349 -1.30 -24.04 2.06
CA LYS A 349 -1.43 -24.89 3.26
C LYS A 349 -2.61 -25.86 3.21
N TRP A 350 -3.71 -25.48 2.57
CA TRP A 350 -4.96 -26.23 2.65
C TRP A 350 -5.55 -26.53 1.29
N THR A 351 -6.16 -27.72 1.16
CA THR A 351 -7.14 -27.97 0.10
C THR A 351 -8.35 -27.05 0.25
N ALA A 352 -9.10 -26.81 -0.84
CA ALA A 352 -10.30 -25.97 -0.82
C ALA A 352 -11.29 -26.34 0.30
N ARG A 353 -11.50 -27.65 0.54
CA ARG A 353 -12.40 -28.14 1.60
C ARG A 353 -11.88 -27.80 2.99
N GLN A 354 -10.59 -28.06 3.25
CA GLN A 354 -9.97 -27.77 4.54
C GLN A 354 -9.96 -26.27 4.83
N TYR A 355 -9.67 -25.45 3.83
CA TYR A 355 -9.69 -24.00 3.99
C TYR A 355 -11.10 -23.47 4.27
N ALA A 356 -12.12 -23.94 3.54
CA ALA A 356 -13.51 -23.55 3.82
C ALA A 356 -13.94 -23.94 5.26
N GLN A 357 -13.53 -25.13 5.74
CA GLN A 357 -13.76 -25.54 7.14
C GLN A 357 -13.04 -24.64 8.14
N LYS A 358 -11.80 -24.23 7.84
CA LYS A 358 -11.04 -23.29 8.68
C LYS A 358 -11.67 -21.90 8.69
N CYS A 359 -12.18 -21.42 7.55
CA CYS A 359 -12.92 -20.16 7.50
C CYS A 359 -14.10 -20.15 8.48
N VAL A 360 -14.87 -21.25 8.56
CA VAL A 360 -15.98 -21.38 9.53
C VAL A 360 -15.50 -21.30 10.98
N GLU A 361 -14.40 -21.99 11.30
CA GLU A 361 -13.82 -22.01 12.66
C GLU A 361 -13.38 -20.60 13.09
N PHE A 362 -12.62 -19.91 12.24
CA PHE A 362 -12.17 -18.53 12.50
C PHE A 362 -13.34 -17.55 12.54
N ALA A 363 -14.27 -17.62 11.57
CA ALA A 363 -15.42 -16.74 11.49
C ALA A 363 -16.26 -16.74 12.77
N ARG A 364 -16.51 -17.93 13.33
CA ARG A 364 -17.30 -18.08 14.55
C ARG A 364 -16.59 -17.49 15.75
N GLU A 365 -15.29 -17.73 15.89
CA GLU A 365 -14.51 -17.19 17.02
C GLU A 365 -14.39 -15.67 16.91
N MET A 366 -14.12 -15.12 15.72
CA MET A 366 -14.06 -13.67 15.47
C MET A 366 -15.38 -12.97 15.79
N ARG A 367 -16.52 -13.55 15.43
CA ARG A 367 -17.85 -12.98 15.71
C ARG A 367 -18.23 -12.97 17.20
N LEU A 368 -17.52 -13.70 18.06
CA LEU A 368 -17.70 -13.56 19.50
C LEU A 368 -17.20 -12.22 20.03
N ALA A 369 -16.23 -11.59 19.34
CA ALA A 369 -15.79 -10.23 19.67
C ALA A 369 -16.72 -9.18 19.05
N ASP A 370 -17.10 -9.35 17.79
CA ASP A 370 -18.01 -8.44 17.10
C ASP A 370 -18.85 -9.18 16.04
N PRO A 371 -20.17 -9.34 16.23
CA PRO A 371 -21.04 -10.02 15.27
C PRO A 371 -21.28 -9.22 13.98
N GLY A 372 -20.94 -7.92 13.96
CA GLY A 372 -21.16 -7.01 12.83
C GLY A 372 -20.07 -7.04 11.77
N ILE A 373 -18.97 -7.78 11.97
CA ILE A 373 -17.89 -7.90 11.00
C ILE A 373 -18.32 -8.65 9.74
N GLU A 374 -17.74 -8.26 8.62
CA GLU A 374 -17.94 -8.83 7.30
C GLU A 374 -16.69 -9.62 6.89
N LEU A 375 -16.87 -10.90 6.57
CA LEU A 375 -15.77 -11.83 6.32
C LEU A 375 -15.65 -12.17 4.84
N MET A 376 -14.41 -12.20 4.34
CA MET A 376 -14.06 -12.48 2.95
C MET A 376 -13.29 -13.80 2.85
N LEU A 377 -13.71 -14.68 1.95
CA LEU A 377 -13.09 -15.99 1.70
C LEU A 377 -12.26 -15.96 0.41
N ALA A 378 -10.99 -16.36 0.50
CA ALA A 378 -10.04 -16.43 -0.61
C ALA A 378 -10.25 -17.68 -1.48
N ALA A 379 -11.06 -17.58 -2.55
CA ALA A 379 -11.34 -18.70 -3.45
C ALA A 379 -10.35 -18.80 -4.62
N TYR A 380 -9.63 -17.71 -4.93
CA TYR A 380 -8.68 -17.61 -6.06
C TYR A 380 -7.52 -18.60 -6.06
N ALA A 381 -7.25 -19.26 -4.94
CA ALA A 381 -6.19 -20.28 -4.84
C ALA A 381 -6.65 -21.66 -5.36
N TYR A 382 -7.91 -21.79 -5.79
CA TYR A 382 -8.55 -23.05 -6.12
C TYR A 382 -9.29 -22.99 -7.46
N ASP A 383 -9.51 -24.15 -8.05
CA ASP A 383 -10.33 -24.30 -9.26
C ASP A 383 -11.75 -23.73 -9.04
N PRO A 384 -12.28 -22.87 -9.94
CA PRO A 384 -13.65 -22.39 -9.94
C PRO A 384 -14.74 -23.44 -9.70
N GLU A 385 -14.55 -24.67 -10.19
CA GLU A 385 -15.52 -25.76 -10.03
C GLU A 385 -15.71 -26.19 -8.56
N LEU A 386 -14.75 -25.86 -7.69
CA LEU A 386 -14.81 -26.16 -6.26
C LEU A 386 -15.61 -25.13 -5.46
N LEU A 387 -15.94 -23.98 -6.04
CA LEU A 387 -16.66 -22.90 -5.35
C LEU A 387 -18.00 -23.37 -4.73
N PRO A 388 -18.89 -24.11 -5.42
CA PRO A 388 -20.14 -24.57 -4.82
C PRO A 388 -19.91 -25.35 -3.51
N MET A 389 -18.90 -26.22 -3.47
CA MET A 389 -18.56 -26.99 -2.27
C MET A 389 -18.06 -26.08 -1.15
N MET A 390 -17.21 -25.10 -1.47
CA MET A 390 -16.72 -24.13 -0.49
C MET A 390 -17.88 -23.30 0.10
N LEU A 391 -18.83 -22.88 -0.74
CA LEU A 391 -20.01 -22.13 -0.31
C LEU A 391 -20.96 -22.97 0.56
N GLU A 392 -21.17 -24.25 0.25
CA GLU A 392 -21.97 -25.13 1.12
C GLU A 392 -21.36 -25.28 2.52
N ILE A 393 -20.03 -25.16 2.65
CA ILE A 393 -19.33 -25.21 3.95
C ILE A 393 -19.35 -23.85 4.66
N ALA A 394 -18.90 -22.80 3.99
CA ALA A 394 -18.58 -21.51 4.62
C ALA A 394 -19.55 -20.38 4.29
N GLY A 395 -20.41 -20.53 3.28
CA GLY A 395 -21.17 -19.43 2.69
C GLY A 395 -22.11 -18.68 3.63
N LYS A 396 -22.60 -19.31 4.70
CA LYS A 396 -23.42 -18.64 5.74
C LYS A 396 -22.58 -17.81 6.72
N GLU A 397 -21.29 -18.08 6.79
CA GLU A 397 -20.35 -17.42 7.70
C GLU A 397 -19.61 -16.27 7.02
N ILE A 398 -19.80 -16.03 5.72
CA ILE A 398 -19.07 -15.01 4.96
C ILE A 398 -20.01 -14.05 4.25
N GLN A 399 -19.47 -12.91 3.83
CA GLN A 399 -20.17 -11.89 3.06
C GLN A 399 -19.59 -11.77 1.64
N TYR A 400 -18.32 -12.13 1.46
CA TYR A 400 -17.61 -11.94 0.21
C TYR A 400 -16.83 -13.19 -0.22
N VAL A 401 -16.85 -13.45 -1.53
CA VAL A 401 -16.00 -14.44 -2.19
C VAL A 401 -14.96 -13.68 -3.00
N ILE A 402 -13.68 -13.96 -2.74
CA ILE A 402 -12.57 -13.29 -3.42
C ILE A 402 -12.10 -14.13 -4.61
N TYR A 403 -12.07 -13.51 -5.79
CA TYR A 403 -11.27 -13.95 -6.92
C TYR A 403 -10.35 -12.84 -7.43
N ARG A 404 -9.11 -13.17 -7.82
CA ARG A 404 -8.17 -12.20 -8.41
C ARG A 404 -8.36 -12.03 -9.92
N GLN A 405 -9.11 -12.94 -10.55
CA GLN A 405 -9.55 -12.81 -11.93
C GLN A 405 -10.78 -11.90 -12.00
N GLY A 406 -10.80 -11.03 -13.01
CA GLY A 406 -11.85 -10.03 -13.16
C GLY A 406 -12.20 -9.70 -14.60
N ASN A 407 -11.79 -10.56 -15.55
CA ASN A 407 -12.20 -10.41 -16.94
C ASN A 407 -13.66 -10.89 -17.12
N PRO A 408 -14.37 -10.41 -18.16
CA PRO A 408 -15.78 -10.74 -18.38
C PRO A 408 -16.08 -12.24 -18.42
N GLU A 409 -15.26 -13.03 -19.11
CA GLU A 409 -15.47 -14.47 -19.24
C GLU A 409 -15.50 -15.16 -17.87
N PHE A 410 -14.50 -14.87 -17.04
CA PHE A 410 -14.42 -15.41 -15.68
C PHE A 410 -15.60 -14.97 -14.80
N VAL A 411 -15.94 -13.67 -14.84
CA VAL A 411 -17.02 -13.13 -14.00
C VAL A 411 -18.38 -13.72 -14.40
N HIS A 412 -18.63 -13.90 -15.70
CA HIS A 412 -19.84 -14.53 -16.23
C HIS A 412 -19.94 -16.02 -15.85
N GLN A 413 -18.82 -16.71 -15.63
CA GLN A 413 -18.79 -18.06 -15.09
C GLN A 413 -19.14 -18.09 -13.59
N ILE A 414 -18.59 -17.17 -12.78
CA ILE A 414 -18.67 -17.23 -11.32
C ILE A 414 -19.96 -16.63 -10.74
N LEU A 415 -20.44 -15.50 -11.26
CA LEU A 415 -21.62 -14.83 -10.71
C LEU A 415 -22.88 -15.72 -10.66
N PRO A 416 -23.19 -16.54 -11.69
CA PRO A 416 -24.32 -17.46 -11.63
C PRO A 416 -24.24 -18.45 -10.45
N VAL A 417 -23.05 -18.93 -10.11
CA VAL A 417 -22.84 -19.84 -8.97
C VAL A 417 -23.17 -19.14 -7.65
N ILE A 418 -22.72 -17.90 -7.48
CA ILE A 418 -23.01 -17.08 -6.29
C ILE A 418 -24.51 -16.75 -6.20
N ARG A 419 -25.14 -16.36 -7.32
CA ARG A 419 -26.58 -16.07 -7.39
C ARG A 419 -27.42 -17.28 -7.00
N GLU A 420 -27.08 -18.46 -7.51
CA GLU A 420 -27.78 -19.69 -7.19
C GLU A 420 -27.65 -20.05 -5.70
N TYR A 421 -26.46 -19.94 -5.14
CA TYR A 421 -26.25 -20.14 -3.71
C TYR A 421 -27.08 -19.16 -2.86
N ASN A 422 -27.07 -17.87 -3.22
CA ASN A 422 -27.83 -16.82 -2.55
C ASN A 422 -29.34 -17.12 -2.57
N ARG A 423 -29.87 -17.49 -3.73
CA ARG A 423 -31.27 -17.87 -3.91
C ARG A 423 -31.66 -19.09 -3.07
N LYS A 424 -30.81 -20.11 -3.05
CA LYS A 424 -31.03 -21.36 -2.28
C LYS A 424 -30.99 -21.14 -0.78
N ASN A 425 -30.09 -20.28 -0.29
CA ASN A 425 -29.78 -20.16 1.14
C ASN A 425 -30.27 -18.87 1.80
N GLY A 426 -30.86 -17.94 1.04
CA GLY A 426 -31.29 -16.63 1.56
C GLY A 426 -30.14 -15.72 1.97
N THR A 427 -28.96 -15.87 1.33
CA THR A 427 -27.78 -15.05 1.58
C THR A 427 -27.65 -13.91 0.57
N ASN A 428 -26.68 -13.01 0.79
CA ASN A 428 -26.36 -11.90 -0.12
C ASN A 428 -24.85 -11.81 -0.36
N LEU A 429 -24.23 -12.95 -0.66
CA LEU A 429 -22.81 -13.02 -1.00
C LEU A 429 -22.51 -12.20 -2.24
N LYS A 430 -21.37 -11.52 -2.23
CA LYS A 430 -20.89 -10.72 -3.36
C LYS A 430 -19.51 -11.18 -3.80
N LEU A 431 -19.22 -10.99 -5.09
CA LEU A 431 -17.90 -11.21 -5.66
C LEU A 431 -17.03 -9.97 -5.36
N VAL A 432 -15.77 -10.20 -5.00
CA VAL A 432 -14.77 -9.14 -4.84
C VAL A 432 -13.45 -9.58 -5.43
N ASN A 433 -12.58 -8.60 -5.70
CA ASN A 433 -11.22 -8.82 -6.11
C ASN A 433 -10.27 -8.04 -5.21
N THR A 434 -9.52 -8.72 -4.35
CA THR A 434 -8.67 -8.05 -3.35
C THR A 434 -7.25 -7.79 -3.84
N GLU A 435 -6.94 -8.10 -5.10
CA GLU A 435 -5.65 -7.86 -5.74
C GLU A 435 -5.78 -8.04 -7.26
N TRP A 436 -5.78 -6.92 -8.00
CA TRP A 436 -5.82 -6.94 -9.46
C TRP A 436 -4.78 -6.02 -10.08
N LEU A 437 -4.39 -6.37 -11.31
CA LEU A 437 -3.51 -5.60 -12.18
C LEU A 437 -4.17 -5.40 -13.55
N PRO A 438 -4.08 -4.19 -14.13
CA PRO A 438 -4.38 -3.95 -15.52
C PRO A 438 -3.56 -4.86 -16.45
N SER A 439 -4.08 -5.04 -17.66
CA SER A 439 -3.28 -5.61 -18.74
C SER A 439 -2.18 -4.65 -19.15
N CYS A 440 -1.01 -5.17 -19.54
CA CYS A 440 0.02 -4.39 -20.24
C CYS A 440 -0.20 -4.37 -21.76
N HIS A 441 -1.27 -4.98 -22.25
CA HIS A 441 -1.55 -5.06 -23.69
C HIS A 441 -1.67 -3.66 -24.33
N SER A 442 -1.16 -3.52 -25.55
CA SER A 442 -1.42 -2.37 -26.42
C SER A 442 -1.96 -2.86 -27.77
N PRO A 443 -3.05 -2.25 -28.29
CA PRO A 443 -3.57 -2.59 -29.61
C PRO A 443 -2.73 -2.01 -30.77
N GLU A 444 -1.72 -1.19 -30.48
CA GLU A 444 -0.80 -0.58 -31.44
C GLU A 444 0.64 -0.65 -30.93
N PRO A 445 1.66 -0.65 -31.82
CA PRO A 445 3.07 -0.63 -31.42
C PRO A 445 3.40 0.48 -30.40
N PHE A 446 4.23 0.13 -29.42
CA PHE A 446 4.85 1.09 -28.52
C PHE A 446 5.88 1.96 -29.25
N GLU A 447 6.27 3.08 -28.62
CA GLU A 447 7.30 3.97 -29.15
C GLU A 447 8.66 3.25 -29.28
N ASP A 448 8.99 2.35 -28.36
CA ASP A 448 10.11 1.41 -28.50
C ASP A 448 9.64 0.11 -29.16
N PRO A 449 10.09 -0.20 -30.39
CA PRO A 449 9.66 -1.39 -31.13
C PRO A 449 10.16 -2.71 -30.51
N ARG A 450 11.05 -2.68 -29.52
CA ARG A 450 11.51 -3.87 -28.79
C ARG A 450 10.49 -4.35 -27.77
N MET A 451 9.58 -3.47 -27.32
CA MET A 451 8.61 -3.79 -26.29
C MET A 451 7.48 -4.66 -26.86
N PRO A 452 7.14 -5.79 -26.23
CA PRO A 452 6.08 -6.65 -26.71
C PRO A 452 4.71 -6.01 -26.50
N LEU A 453 3.79 -6.21 -27.47
CA LEU A 453 2.42 -5.69 -27.41
C LEU A 453 1.55 -6.32 -26.32
N ASP A 454 1.90 -7.50 -25.82
CA ASP A 454 1.29 -8.13 -24.66
C ASP A 454 2.42 -8.66 -23.79
N PHE A 455 2.53 -8.11 -22.58
CA PHE A 455 3.58 -8.47 -21.64
C PHE A 455 2.96 -9.16 -20.42
N ARG A 456 3.56 -10.28 -20.01
CA ARG A 456 3.25 -10.95 -18.76
C ARG A 456 4.53 -11.18 -17.98
N TRP A 457 4.44 -11.02 -16.66
CA TRP A 457 5.55 -11.36 -15.78
C TRP A 457 5.73 -12.89 -15.73
N HIS A 458 6.98 -13.31 -15.86
CA HIS A 458 7.38 -14.73 -15.87
C HIS A 458 8.23 -15.14 -14.67
N GLY A 459 8.49 -14.23 -13.72
CA GLY A 459 9.32 -14.54 -12.55
C GLY A 459 10.80 -14.73 -12.87
N GLU A 460 11.33 -13.91 -13.78
CA GLU A 460 12.71 -14.03 -14.26
C GLU A 460 13.45 -12.70 -14.15
N VAL A 461 14.73 -12.76 -13.79
CA VAL A 461 15.65 -11.62 -13.82
C VAL A 461 16.22 -11.47 -15.23
N THR A 462 15.91 -10.36 -15.91
CA THR A 462 16.34 -10.13 -17.31
C THR A 462 17.34 -9.00 -17.45
N ASN A 463 17.30 -8.00 -16.55
CA ASN A 463 18.05 -6.75 -16.64
C ASN A 463 17.82 -5.95 -17.95
N ASP A 464 16.79 -6.30 -18.73
CA ASP A 464 16.40 -5.59 -19.95
C ASP A 464 15.08 -4.85 -19.70
N TYR A 465 15.14 -3.53 -19.66
CA TYR A 465 13.97 -2.69 -19.36
C TYR A 465 12.79 -2.88 -20.31
N ALA A 466 13.04 -3.25 -21.57
CA ALA A 466 11.96 -3.56 -22.50
C ALA A 466 11.18 -4.83 -22.10
N ASN A 467 11.80 -5.69 -21.29
CA ASN A 467 11.28 -6.96 -20.80
C ASN A 467 11.09 -6.98 -19.27
N ILE A 468 11.04 -5.81 -18.62
CA ILE A 468 10.72 -5.70 -17.20
C ILE A 468 9.27 -5.29 -17.04
N PHE A 469 8.55 -6.02 -16.19
CA PHE A 469 7.12 -5.78 -15.96
C PHE A 469 6.86 -4.38 -15.44
N GLY A 470 7.66 -3.91 -14.48
CA GLY A 470 7.47 -2.59 -13.87
C GLY A 470 7.60 -1.42 -14.86
N THR A 471 8.46 -1.55 -15.88
CA THR A 471 8.57 -0.56 -16.97
C THR A 471 7.26 -0.42 -17.74
N GLN A 472 6.54 -1.51 -17.96
CA GLN A 472 5.22 -1.48 -18.61
C GLN A 472 4.18 -0.82 -17.71
N GLN A 473 4.29 -1.01 -16.39
CA GLN A 473 3.26 -0.64 -15.42
C GLN A 473 3.26 0.84 -15.03
N ILE A 474 4.41 1.53 -15.10
CA ILE A 474 4.46 2.98 -14.87
C ILE A 474 3.72 3.78 -15.97
N SER A 475 3.41 3.15 -17.10
CA SER A 475 3.00 3.82 -18.32
C SER A 475 1.55 4.31 -18.36
N TRP A 476 1.28 5.31 -19.20
CA TRP A 476 -0.07 5.77 -19.49
C TRP A 476 -0.94 4.69 -20.16
N ASN A 477 -0.35 3.85 -21.01
CA ASN A 477 -1.07 2.71 -21.61
C ASN A 477 -1.61 1.76 -20.53
N TYR A 478 -0.78 1.41 -19.54
CA TYR A 478 -1.21 0.60 -18.41
C TYR A 478 -2.33 1.27 -17.61
N ALA A 479 -2.25 2.59 -17.43
CA ALA A 479 -3.30 3.33 -16.73
C ALA A 479 -4.64 3.38 -17.49
N LEU A 480 -4.61 3.52 -18.83
CA LEU A 480 -5.82 3.41 -19.66
C LEU A 480 -6.45 2.01 -19.55
N ASN A 481 -5.64 0.96 -19.57
CA ASN A 481 -6.11 -0.40 -19.34
C ASN A 481 -6.68 -0.58 -17.93
N GLY A 482 -6.15 0.13 -16.94
CA GLY A 482 -6.68 0.15 -15.58
C GLY A 482 -8.02 0.86 -15.48
N ALA A 483 -8.19 2.00 -16.17
CA ALA A 483 -9.48 2.66 -16.30
C ALA A 483 -10.52 1.72 -16.94
N HIS A 484 -10.14 1.02 -18.01
CA HIS A 484 -11.00 0.03 -18.67
C HIS A 484 -11.42 -1.08 -17.69
N ARG A 485 -10.48 -1.69 -16.97
CA ARG A 485 -10.80 -2.75 -16.00
C ARG A 485 -11.66 -2.25 -14.84
N LEU A 486 -11.50 -1.02 -14.37
CA LEU A 486 -12.41 -0.42 -13.40
C LEU A 486 -13.83 -0.28 -13.97
N LEU A 487 -13.97 0.10 -15.24
CA LEU A 487 -15.25 0.15 -15.94
C LEU A 487 -15.86 -1.26 -16.13
N ASP A 488 -15.05 -2.30 -16.38
CA ASP A 488 -15.53 -3.71 -16.34
C ASP A 488 -16.17 -4.03 -14.99
N TYR A 489 -15.52 -3.66 -13.88
CA TYR A 489 -16.08 -3.90 -12.54
C TYR A 489 -17.39 -3.14 -12.30
N ILE A 490 -17.50 -1.90 -12.79
CA ILE A 490 -18.73 -1.12 -12.77
C ILE A 490 -19.84 -1.81 -13.56
N SER A 491 -19.50 -2.42 -14.71
CA SER A 491 -20.45 -3.11 -15.59
C SER A 491 -21.16 -4.30 -14.93
N TYR A 492 -20.59 -4.88 -13.87
CA TYR A 492 -21.21 -5.97 -13.10
C TYR A 492 -22.20 -5.50 -12.02
N GLY A 493 -22.28 -4.19 -11.78
CA GLY A 493 -23.16 -3.61 -10.77
C GLY A 493 -22.82 -4.05 -9.34
N GLY A 494 -23.78 -3.92 -8.42
CA GLY A 494 -23.57 -4.16 -6.99
C GLY A 494 -23.32 -5.61 -6.56
N GLU A 495 -23.26 -6.55 -7.50
CA GLU A 495 -22.84 -7.94 -7.26
C GLU A 495 -21.31 -8.10 -7.24
N PHE A 496 -20.59 -7.19 -7.90
CA PHE A 496 -19.16 -7.02 -7.78
C PHE A 496 -18.89 -5.86 -6.82
N ALA A 497 -18.55 -6.18 -5.57
CA ALA A 497 -18.69 -5.21 -4.48
C ALA A 497 -17.44 -4.36 -4.22
N LEU A 498 -16.26 -4.88 -4.56
CA LEU A 498 -14.99 -4.32 -4.14
C LEU A 498 -13.87 -4.81 -5.06
N ALA A 499 -12.95 -3.91 -5.39
CA ALA A 499 -11.75 -4.22 -6.15
C ALA A 499 -10.55 -3.47 -5.55
N ASN A 500 -9.48 -4.16 -5.17
CA ASN A 500 -8.25 -3.53 -4.69
C ASN A 500 -7.18 -3.56 -5.77
N PHE A 501 -6.86 -2.40 -6.33
CA PHE A 501 -5.74 -2.26 -7.25
C PHE A 501 -4.43 -2.46 -6.47
N ASN A 502 -3.57 -3.32 -7.00
CA ASN A 502 -2.21 -3.54 -6.49
C ASN A 502 -1.33 -2.47 -7.15
N ASN A 503 -0.70 -1.54 -6.43
CA ASN A 503 -0.54 -1.31 -4.99
C ASN A 503 -0.73 0.18 -4.64
N MET A 504 -0.37 0.59 -3.42
CA MET A 504 -0.56 1.97 -2.98
C MET A 504 0.61 2.87 -3.37
N CYS A 505 1.83 2.48 -3.02
CA CYS A 505 3.02 3.34 -3.14
C CYS A 505 4.24 2.56 -3.66
N ASN A 506 5.07 3.18 -4.50
CA ASN A 506 6.44 2.74 -4.89
C ASN A 506 6.63 1.27 -5.32
N THR A 507 5.59 0.59 -5.82
CA THR A 507 5.66 -0.85 -6.13
C THR A 507 6.01 -1.08 -7.61
N TRP A 508 7.09 -0.46 -8.08
CA TRP A 508 7.63 -0.69 -9.43
C TRP A 508 6.60 -0.50 -10.54
N GLY A 509 5.83 0.60 -10.49
CA GLY A 509 4.78 0.96 -11.45
C GLY A 509 3.39 0.44 -11.12
N GLN A 510 3.26 -0.45 -10.15
CA GLN A 510 1.97 -0.92 -9.64
C GLN A 510 1.53 -0.04 -8.48
N ASN A 511 1.17 1.21 -8.71
CA ASN A 511 0.93 2.13 -7.60
C ASN A 511 0.03 3.28 -8.03
N ILE A 512 -0.60 3.93 -7.07
CA ILE A 512 -1.34 5.18 -7.29
C ILE A 512 -0.53 6.42 -6.92
N ILE A 513 0.49 6.26 -6.07
CA ILE A 513 1.43 7.33 -5.73
C ILE A 513 2.87 6.85 -5.83
N GLU A 514 3.74 7.74 -6.27
CA GLU A 514 5.20 7.62 -6.13
C GLU A 514 5.63 8.59 -5.04
N ALA A 515 6.44 8.12 -4.10
CA ALA A 515 7.00 8.91 -3.02
C ALA A 515 8.52 8.82 -3.11
N THR A 516 9.17 9.98 -3.25
CA THR A 516 10.64 10.12 -3.27
C THR A 516 11.14 10.46 -1.86
N LYS A 517 12.43 10.72 -1.59
CA LYS A 517 12.83 11.29 -0.27
C LYS A 517 12.15 12.62 0.04
N ASP A 518 11.91 13.40 -1.00
CA ASP A 518 11.61 14.82 -0.87
C ASP A 518 10.18 15.19 -1.24
N THR A 519 9.51 14.37 -2.04
CA THR A 519 8.17 14.68 -2.53
C THR A 519 7.32 13.43 -2.72
N CYS A 520 6.04 13.63 -3.02
CA CYS A 520 5.11 12.59 -3.43
C CYS A 520 4.23 13.12 -4.57
N TYR A 521 4.00 12.29 -5.58
CA TYR A 521 3.17 12.61 -6.74
C TYR A 521 2.27 11.43 -7.14
N LEU A 522 1.21 11.72 -7.90
CA LEU A 522 0.33 10.68 -8.43
C LEU A 522 1.02 9.96 -9.59
N SER A 523 0.93 8.64 -9.62
CA SER A 523 1.27 7.86 -10.82
C SER A 523 0.22 8.07 -11.92
N CYS A 524 0.43 7.48 -13.11
CA CYS A 524 -0.59 7.42 -14.16
C CYS A 524 -1.91 6.82 -13.64
N MET A 525 -1.84 5.73 -12.87
CA MET A 525 -3.03 5.13 -12.24
C MET A 525 -3.60 6.01 -11.12
N GLY A 526 -2.76 6.72 -10.37
CA GLY A 526 -3.20 7.73 -9.40
C GLY A 526 -4.07 8.81 -10.02
N LYS A 527 -3.72 9.27 -11.22
CA LYS A 527 -4.54 10.24 -11.98
C LYS A 527 -5.88 9.68 -12.41
N VAL A 528 -5.94 8.41 -12.81
CA VAL A 528 -7.19 7.71 -13.12
C VAL A 528 -8.08 7.63 -11.87
N PHE A 529 -7.51 7.25 -10.73
CA PHE A 529 -8.21 7.23 -9.44
C PHE A 529 -8.73 8.62 -9.05
N ALA A 530 -7.91 9.67 -9.16
CA ALA A 530 -8.29 11.05 -8.89
C ALA A 530 -9.40 11.56 -9.82
N MET A 531 -9.41 11.13 -11.09
CA MET A 531 -10.51 11.41 -12.02
C MET A 531 -11.81 10.77 -11.56
N PHE A 532 -11.80 9.46 -11.26
CA PHE A 532 -12.97 8.79 -10.70
C PHE A 532 -13.43 9.43 -9.38
N ALA A 533 -12.52 9.91 -8.54
CA ALA A 533 -12.87 10.63 -7.33
C ALA A 533 -13.73 11.88 -7.57
N ARG A 534 -13.55 12.56 -8.72
CA ARG A 534 -14.32 13.74 -9.08
C ARG A 534 -15.64 13.43 -9.78
N VAL A 535 -15.71 12.35 -10.56
CA VAL A 535 -16.85 12.10 -11.47
C VAL A 535 -17.72 10.91 -11.11
N PHE A 536 -17.23 9.96 -10.31
CA PHE A 536 -17.97 8.74 -9.99
C PHE A 536 -18.97 8.95 -8.87
N GLU A 537 -20.18 8.42 -9.09
CA GLU A 537 -21.20 8.19 -8.08
C GLU A 537 -21.66 6.73 -8.20
N PRO A 538 -22.12 6.09 -7.10
CA PRO A 538 -22.75 4.78 -7.19
C PRO A 538 -23.80 4.75 -8.31
N CYS A 539 -23.74 3.74 -9.16
CA CYS A 539 -24.48 3.75 -10.42
C CYS A 539 -24.86 2.35 -10.89
N THR A 540 -25.93 2.26 -11.68
CA THR A 540 -26.15 1.09 -12.54
C THR A 540 -25.49 1.34 -13.88
N ALA A 541 -25.02 0.28 -14.52
CA ALA A 541 -24.36 0.30 -15.81
C ALA A 541 -25.12 -0.51 -16.86
N ALA A 542 -24.91 -0.15 -18.13
CA ALA A 542 -25.27 -0.90 -19.33
C ALA A 542 -24.09 -0.87 -20.31
N GLU A 543 -23.89 -1.98 -21.02
CA GLU A 543 -22.88 -2.09 -22.07
C GLU A 543 -23.16 -1.09 -23.20
N ALA A 544 -22.11 -0.57 -23.83
CA ALA A 544 -22.23 0.28 -25.00
C ALA A 544 -21.29 -0.19 -26.12
N ARG A 545 -21.86 -0.62 -27.25
CA ARG A 545 -21.10 -1.04 -28.43
C ARG A 545 -20.62 0.20 -29.20
N THR A 546 -19.38 0.19 -29.66
CA THR A 546 -18.76 1.33 -30.38
C THR A 546 -18.53 1.04 -31.87
N GLY A 547 -18.42 -0.24 -32.25
CA GLY A 547 -18.04 -0.67 -33.60
C GLY A 547 -16.56 -0.46 -33.93
N ASP A 548 -15.75 -0.01 -32.98
CA ASP A 548 -14.30 0.17 -33.09
C ASP A 548 -13.63 -0.48 -31.88
N GLU A 549 -12.82 -1.52 -32.11
CA GLU A 549 -12.16 -2.30 -31.05
C GLU A 549 -11.18 -1.48 -30.20
N LYS A 550 -10.75 -0.31 -30.67
CA LYS A 550 -9.85 0.60 -29.94
C LYS A 550 -10.58 1.65 -29.12
N LEU A 551 -11.91 1.75 -29.27
CA LEU A 551 -12.77 2.65 -28.51
C LEU A 551 -13.68 1.84 -27.60
N PHE A 552 -13.50 1.98 -26.29
CA PHE A 552 -14.37 1.39 -25.27
C PHE A 552 -15.39 2.42 -24.78
N ALA A 553 -16.61 1.97 -24.49
CA ALA A 553 -17.66 2.79 -23.90
C ALA A 553 -18.45 2.04 -22.82
N LEU A 554 -18.82 2.76 -21.75
CA LEU A 554 -19.76 2.26 -20.74
C LEU A 554 -20.77 3.35 -20.38
N ALA A 555 -22.06 3.02 -20.53
CA ALA A 555 -23.14 3.90 -20.10
C ALA A 555 -23.50 3.62 -18.64
N VAL A 556 -23.63 4.67 -17.84
CA VAL A 556 -24.03 4.55 -16.44
C VAL A 556 -25.13 5.52 -16.07
N LYS A 557 -25.92 5.15 -15.05
CA LYS A 557 -26.94 5.97 -14.43
C LYS A 557 -26.69 6.01 -12.93
N SER A 558 -26.31 7.17 -12.42
CA SER A 558 -26.01 7.34 -10.99
C SER A 558 -27.28 7.21 -10.14
N VAL A 559 -27.09 6.91 -8.85
CA VAL A 559 -28.17 6.91 -7.85
C VAL A 559 -28.85 8.27 -7.69
N THR A 560 -28.19 9.36 -8.12
CA THR A 560 -28.78 10.72 -8.16
C THR A 560 -29.51 11.02 -9.47
N GLY A 561 -29.52 10.07 -10.42
CA GLY A 561 -30.24 10.18 -11.69
C GLY A 561 -29.43 10.79 -12.84
N LYS A 562 -28.14 11.06 -12.65
CA LYS A 562 -27.25 11.51 -13.73
C LYS A 562 -27.03 10.36 -14.71
N LYS A 563 -27.14 10.63 -16.00
CA LYS A 563 -26.70 9.71 -17.05
C LYS A 563 -25.31 10.14 -17.50
N GLN A 564 -24.38 9.21 -17.46
CA GLN A 564 -23.00 9.44 -17.86
C GLN A 564 -22.57 8.39 -18.88
N LEU A 565 -21.59 8.76 -19.70
CA LEU A 565 -20.95 7.89 -20.68
C LEU A 565 -19.44 7.99 -20.48
N TYR A 566 -18.82 6.88 -20.07
CA TYR A 566 -17.37 6.77 -19.99
C TYR A 566 -16.82 6.29 -21.33
N LEU A 567 -15.79 6.96 -21.84
CA LEU A 567 -15.14 6.64 -23.11
C LEU A 567 -13.64 6.46 -22.92
N ILE A 568 -13.06 5.41 -23.48
CA ILE A 568 -11.61 5.20 -23.51
C ILE A 568 -11.17 4.97 -24.95
N ASN A 569 -10.24 5.81 -25.43
CA ASN A 569 -9.59 5.61 -26.72
C ASN A 569 -8.17 5.08 -26.51
N HIS A 570 -7.95 3.81 -26.86
CA HIS A 570 -6.64 3.14 -26.79
C HIS A 570 -5.76 3.39 -28.03
N SER A 571 -6.28 4.03 -29.08
CA SER A 571 -5.49 4.41 -30.26
C SER A 571 -4.67 5.66 -30.02
N GLY A 572 -3.56 5.81 -30.74
CA GLY A 572 -2.78 7.05 -30.77
C GLY A 572 -3.47 8.15 -31.59
N ASN A 573 -4.48 7.78 -32.38
CA ASN A 573 -5.22 8.70 -33.25
C ASN A 573 -6.55 9.10 -32.63
N ASP A 574 -7.02 10.29 -32.99
CA ASP A 574 -8.36 10.76 -32.65
C ASP A 574 -9.43 9.91 -33.35
N CYS A 575 -10.57 9.69 -32.69
CA CYS A 575 -11.68 8.93 -33.24
C CYS A 575 -12.96 9.79 -33.34
N ASP A 576 -13.39 10.05 -34.58
CA ASP A 576 -14.70 10.66 -34.86
C ASP A 576 -15.81 9.69 -34.46
N THR A 577 -16.62 10.09 -33.47
CA THR A 577 -17.56 9.22 -32.77
C THR A 577 -18.96 9.82 -32.72
N GLU A 578 -19.96 9.04 -33.11
CA GLU A 578 -21.37 9.36 -32.93
C GLU A 578 -21.84 8.90 -31.55
N LEU A 579 -22.39 9.83 -30.76
CA LEU A 579 -22.89 9.64 -29.41
C LEU A 579 -24.34 9.11 -29.41
N PRO A 580 -24.78 8.44 -28.32
CA PRO A 580 -26.18 8.09 -28.13
C PRO A 580 -27.08 9.34 -28.10
N GLU A 581 -28.37 9.16 -28.36
CA GLU A 581 -29.36 10.24 -28.27
C GLU A 581 -29.27 10.95 -26.91
N GLY A 582 -29.19 12.28 -26.95
CA GLY A 582 -29.02 13.13 -25.77
C GLY A 582 -28.14 14.34 -26.07
N LYS A 583 -28.13 15.29 -25.14
CA LYS A 583 -27.19 16.42 -25.16
C LYS A 583 -26.07 16.13 -24.18
N TRP A 584 -24.86 15.89 -24.69
CA TRP A 584 -23.74 15.49 -23.85
C TRP A 584 -22.75 16.63 -23.63
N ILE A 585 -22.16 16.67 -22.43
CA ILE A 585 -21.03 17.55 -22.09
C ILE A 585 -19.90 16.72 -21.50
N CYS A 586 -18.65 17.03 -21.84
CA CYS A 586 -17.50 16.42 -21.18
C CYS A 586 -17.30 17.05 -19.80
N ARG A 587 -17.54 16.26 -18.74
CA ARG A 587 -17.39 16.69 -17.35
C ARG A 587 -15.93 16.69 -16.92
N ASP A 588 -15.23 15.63 -17.27
CA ASP A 588 -13.81 15.51 -17.02
C ASP A 588 -13.18 14.53 -17.99
N GLY A 589 -11.85 14.58 -18.09
CA GLY A 589 -11.10 13.65 -18.91
C GLY A 589 -9.61 13.82 -18.76
N LEU A 590 -8.89 12.81 -19.19
CA LEU A 590 -7.43 12.74 -19.21
C LEU A 590 -6.97 12.34 -20.60
N GLN A 591 -5.86 12.92 -21.06
CA GLN A 591 -5.17 12.54 -22.29
C GLN A 591 -3.68 12.42 -22.02
N GLY A 592 -3.09 11.28 -22.37
CA GLY A 592 -1.65 11.07 -22.34
C GLY A 592 -0.96 11.50 -23.63
N ASN A 593 0.32 11.83 -23.55
CA ASN A 593 1.15 12.25 -24.68
C ASN A 593 1.92 11.10 -25.36
N GLY A 594 1.81 9.86 -24.88
CA GLY A 594 2.43 8.66 -25.43
C GLY A 594 2.00 7.42 -24.64
N ARG A 595 2.20 6.22 -25.20
CA ARG A 595 1.83 4.95 -24.55
C ARG A 595 2.75 4.64 -23.38
N MET A 596 4.06 4.70 -23.62
CA MET A 596 5.08 4.48 -22.60
C MET A 596 5.43 5.72 -21.77
N ALA A 597 4.76 6.84 -22.03
CA ALA A 597 4.93 8.03 -21.21
C ALA A 597 4.40 7.78 -19.79
N HIS A 598 5.07 8.35 -18.80
CA HIS A 598 4.76 8.13 -17.38
C HIS A 598 4.95 9.43 -16.59
N GLU A 599 4.36 9.47 -15.41
CA GLU A 599 4.52 10.56 -14.45
C GLU A 599 5.91 10.53 -13.82
N THR A 600 6.49 11.71 -13.57
CA THR A 600 7.77 11.87 -12.88
C THR A 600 7.64 12.96 -11.82
N GLU A 601 8.65 13.08 -10.96
CA GLU A 601 8.71 14.11 -9.92
C GLU A 601 8.53 15.54 -10.48
N ASP A 602 9.14 15.83 -11.63
CA ASP A 602 9.15 17.16 -12.25
C ASP A 602 8.18 17.31 -13.45
N GLY A 603 7.44 16.26 -13.80
CA GLY A 603 6.77 16.18 -15.09
C GLY A 603 5.52 15.32 -15.10
N SER A 604 4.55 15.73 -15.92
CA SER A 604 3.26 15.05 -16.05
C SER A 604 3.03 14.61 -17.49
N CYS A 605 2.80 13.31 -17.72
CA CYS A 605 2.53 12.78 -19.06
C CYS A 605 1.05 12.89 -19.45
N ALA A 606 0.14 12.92 -18.47
CA ALA A 606 -1.29 13.03 -18.68
C ALA A 606 -1.83 14.43 -18.31
N LYS A 607 -2.51 15.08 -19.25
CA LYS A 607 -3.16 16.39 -19.07
C LYS A 607 -4.68 16.24 -18.96
N ARG A 608 -5.33 17.21 -18.32
CA ARG A 608 -6.78 17.32 -18.33
C ARG A 608 -7.28 17.54 -19.77
N CYS A 609 -8.34 16.84 -20.15
CA CYS A 609 -8.91 16.85 -21.50
C CYS A 609 -10.42 17.04 -21.42
N LEU A 610 -10.93 18.13 -22.03
CA LEU A 610 -12.36 18.45 -22.11
C LEU A 610 -12.78 18.50 -23.59
N ALA A 611 -12.93 17.34 -24.21
CA ALA A 611 -13.39 17.25 -25.60
C ALA A 611 -14.84 17.74 -25.70
N ALA A 612 -15.12 18.64 -26.64
CA ALA A 612 -16.44 19.23 -26.80
C ALA A 612 -17.28 18.43 -27.81
N PRO A 613 -18.44 17.89 -27.42
CA PRO A 613 -19.40 17.35 -28.39
C PRO A 613 -19.99 18.46 -29.29
N GLU A 614 -20.13 18.17 -30.57
CA GLU A 614 -20.81 18.98 -31.57
C GLU A 614 -22.09 18.27 -32.02
N GLY A 615 -23.22 18.64 -31.42
CA GLY A 615 -24.49 17.94 -31.63
C GLY A 615 -24.41 16.49 -31.10
N SER A 616 -24.63 15.51 -31.98
CA SER A 616 -24.51 14.08 -31.66
C SER A 616 -23.11 13.51 -31.92
N ARG A 617 -22.11 14.34 -32.22
CA ARG A 617 -20.76 13.88 -32.58
C ARG A 617 -19.72 14.40 -31.61
N ILE A 618 -18.65 13.64 -31.42
CA ILE A 618 -17.47 14.06 -30.64
C ILE A 618 -16.21 13.52 -31.31
N LEU A 619 -15.15 14.32 -31.34
CA LEU A 619 -13.81 13.85 -31.65
C LEU A 619 -13.15 13.37 -30.36
N VAL A 620 -13.09 12.05 -30.14
CA VAL A 620 -12.46 11.45 -28.94
C VAL A 620 -10.95 11.44 -29.13
N PRO A 621 -10.16 12.20 -28.36
CA PRO A 621 -8.72 12.31 -28.62
C PRO A 621 -7.99 10.99 -28.43
N GLY A 622 -6.88 10.79 -29.15
CA GLY A 622 -6.02 9.62 -28.96
C GLY A 622 -5.50 9.50 -27.52
N LEU A 623 -5.36 8.26 -27.02
CA LEU A 623 -4.87 7.93 -25.68
C LEU A 623 -5.59 8.69 -24.57
N SER A 624 -6.93 8.69 -24.61
CA SER A 624 -7.75 9.46 -23.67
C SER A 624 -8.76 8.61 -22.90
N PHE A 625 -9.11 9.09 -21.71
CA PHE A 625 -10.22 8.60 -20.89
C PHE A 625 -11.13 9.79 -20.56
N LEU A 626 -12.40 9.74 -20.98
CA LEU A 626 -13.37 10.81 -20.83
C LEU A 626 -14.60 10.34 -20.03
N CYS A 627 -15.19 11.26 -19.27
CA CYS A 627 -16.51 11.12 -18.67
C CYS A 627 -17.43 12.20 -19.25
N LEU A 628 -18.42 11.78 -20.02
CA LEU A 628 -19.50 12.64 -20.50
C LEU A 628 -20.71 12.54 -19.57
N GLU A 629 -21.47 13.61 -19.44
CA GLU A 629 -22.74 13.65 -18.71
C GLU A 629 -23.82 14.24 -19.60
N GLU A 630 -25.03 13.67 -19.56
CA GLU A 630 -26.18 14.23 -20.27
C GLU A 630 -26.64 15.52 -19.58
N SER A 631 -26.66 16.64 -20.30
CA SER A 631 -27.19 17.91 -19.82
C SER A 631 -28.67 17.77 -19.53
N GLN A 632 -29.05 17.93 -18.26
CA GLN A 632 -30.43 18.17 -17.89
C GLN A 632 -30.73 19.64 -18.17
N ASP A 633 -31.10 19.97 -19.42
CA ASP A 633 -31.73 21.25 -19.68
C ASP A 633 -33.09 21.24 -18.94
N THR A 634 -33.11 21.76 -17.71
CA THR A 634 -34.35 22.37 -17.22
C THR A 634 -34.59 23.54 -18.14
N GLU A 635 -35.63 23.45 -18.97
CA GLU A 635 -36.22 24.63 -19.60
C GLU A 635 -36.31 25.70 -18.51
N SER A 636 -35.54 26.78 -18.70
CA SER A 636 -35.70 28.00 -17.94
C SER A 636 -37.16 28.43 -18.12
N ILE A 637 -37.99 28.15 -17.11
CA ILE A 637 -39.31 28.76 -16.96
C ILE A 637 -39.03 30.25 -16.87
N ALA A 638 -39.20 30.92 -18.01
CA ALA A 638 -39.24 32.37 -18.09
C ALA A 638 -40.42 32.83 -17.23
N PHE A 639 -40.13 33.25 -15.99
CA PHE A 639 -41.06 34.10 -15.27
C PHE A 639 -40.93 35.51 -15.87
N ILE A 640 -42.00 35.89 -16.57
CA ILE A 640 -42.31 37.23 -17.07
C ILE A 640 -42.37 38.21 -15.91
#